data_AF-A0A163G2I5-F1
#
_entry.id   AF-A0A163G2I5-F1
#
_cell.length_a   1.000
_cell.length_b   1.000
_cell.length_c   1.000
_cell.angle_alpha   90.00
_cell.angle_beta   90.00
_cell.angle_gamma   90.00
#
_symmetry.space_group_name_H-M   'P 1'
#
loop_
_entity.id
_entity.type
_entity.pdbx_description
1 polymer ?
#
loop_
_entity_poly.entity_id
_entity_poly.type
_entity_poly.pdbx_seq_one_letter_code
_entity_poly.pdbx_strand_id
1 'polypeptide(L)'
;MTHAMPDEDDLLVVALSGDLILDVSQEEGSQQYSYRVDSKTLQQNSRYFENLLSDRFSEGQKLAAALKNLKLAGHATLEDAPAESLPRIRIIHAGRITISKASSIRNLVADFLRAIHGLDLAVSNPPVANIANLAVVADRFDAVECVARYVHRKKFLQLTEAKSRGRASPALTEERVRQKLLIGLLLDHPPWVIRYSKHLIMRDSVQWRPDIEEDYTKALWWDIPNGVEDEMIQRREYVLETINSLQAYFLRLYTSGDRQCKLGYDTSLQCDSFQLGEMIRFFTKIDTLRMQGKIYDLDGDQSATPPPRLSPLTSLTPHNSQLSTRTSRSTFLAQQSSTNTLLPSACLQLAIGDMEDLDSSDIEFDAPPRNPFHNAGKASVMAMLDHALDDRIASKRQVKQLTFAKGTPNTQYIHALWWNRFAEFRLNTLNKGANDLPKSEELERFFTTIVSRVKPRTNQVPAYSWLKSGVGFTIESCVFYHDKFTLSPHERLRISSLIDSLLQQGKVTQDPSWERSWAGVVVVRKLIHSLVTQAFQYGTMTWDIVLAKCLSIVLVSALGARAGDVTVAPRDQHTLPYLVYKDVIIKMKEGSTIDDLVAVVTLRNEKGDKADPKKNRIVLLKALPSPRDSLVCPIKLLLALALRLGNVPETCIEDLIKNTARRKNRTVLWSFPERSVHCAFGANGAAVTIDKAAGNHQLTQTMAQATLAAGLLTRLHAHDLRRGAARDTAHLEGKAKGIANKQATMVLGHNASSANRPLTAHYVGAHDDDMWTKRVDRNYVDSVYETPEAENPYQRKFQILKPQDVSEECLAKGLDSGVRKDRAKASKLLEKRRQADWADQENRKRHMSHANEENVSQPPPAGIVPDSHTLDENRSTEQIAAGDFIDPQLLQQSGQLCNVMIGAKGAVTNSRVEDLLFDSVQGLASSASEFGESDTLGIVRQLSAINISCNQILSGWGKTVALAKERTLSLIEGNSRDKVTSYVYACTNQLYGCSYGNVLRIEVSRHEQVCPITSAAAYDELVQKEATKTFKCTTGDCTKSFDTVGKLNSHVKEIHQYPRPCAKGCDGMFASRQEYNMHMESHSSFTPTQCLVPDCKNTNTYKRAQIYRKHVRNAHNIHGKDIDQHMPYKKKANFEPTQCGVGGCPSRATFKLPNQYKAHLREKHLMAEDEIERCFS
;
A
#
# COMPACT_ATOMS: atom_id res chain seq x y z
N MET A 1 52.26 -6.99 64.17
CA MET A 1 52.08 -5.90 63.18
C MET A 1 50.61 -5.54 63.16
N THR A 2 50.28 -4.27 62.94
CA THR A 2 48.94 -3.70 63.15
C THR A 2 47.89 -4.28 62.20
N HIS A 3 46.80 -4.82 62.74
CA HIS A 3 45.56 -5.00 61.98
C HIS A 3 45.00 -3.62 61.66
N ALA A 4 45.03 -3.24 60.37
CA ALA A 4 44.23 -2.13 59.88
C ALA A 4 42.76 -2.58 59.81
N MET A 5 41.87 -1.79 60.40
CA MET A 5 40.43 -1.89 60.13
C MET A 5 40.20 -1.53 58.64
N PRO A 6 39.30 -2.20 57.92
CA PRO A 6 38.82 -1.68 56.64
C PRO A 6 37.87 -0.51 56.92
N ASP A 7 38.21 0.68 56.42
CA ASP A 7 37.45 1.93 56.66
C ASP A 7 35.98 1.82 56.21
N GLU A 8 35.08 2.51 56.93
CA GLU A 8 33.63 2.54 56.64
C GLU A 8 33.25 3.23 55.30
N ASP A 9 34.21 3.86 54.61
CA ASP A 9 33.98 4.75 53.46
C ASP A 9 33.62 4.06 52.13
N ASP A 10 33.69 2.71 52.02
CA ASP A 10 33.57 2.02 50.72
C ASP A 10 32.18 1.42 50.39
N LEU A 11 31.19 1.47 51.30
CA LEU A 11 29.82 0.98 51.05
C LEU A 11 28.93 2.00 50.31
N LEU A 12 28.48 1.67 49.09
CA LEU A 12 27.56 2.51 48.32
C LEU A 12 26.10 2.09 48.53
N VAL A 13 25.28 2.97 49.12
CA VAL A 13 23.85 2.68 49.34
C VAL A 13 23.03 2.99 48.08
N VAL A 14 22.40 1.96 47.49
CA VAL A 14 21.47 2.10 46.35
C VAL A 14 20.02 2.14 46.87
N ALA A 15 19.68 1.28 47.83
CA ALA A 15 18.39 1.26 48.50
C ALA A 15 18.59 1.39 50.02
N LEU A 16 17.99 2.42 50.64
CA LEU A 16 18.06 2.64 52.09
C LEU A 16 17.38 1.52 52.88
N SER A 17 16.25 1.01 52.37
CA SER A 17 15.55 -0.17 52.89
C SER A 17 16.17 -1.51 52.48
N GLY A 18 17.34 -1.49 51.82
CA GLY A 18 17.97 -2.68 51.27
C GLY A 18 18.39 -3.68 52.35
N ASP A 19 18.15 -4.95 52.08
CA ASP A 19 18.33 -6.10 52.98
C ASP A 19 19.57 -6.96 52.64
N LEU A 20 20.26 -6.64 51.55
CA LEU A 20 21.42 -7.37 51.04
C LEU A 20 22.58 -6.41 50.73
N ILE A 21 23.81 -6.84 51.00
CA ILE A 21 25.04 -6.22 50.48
C ILE A 21 25.61 -7.10 49.36
N LEU A 22 25.80 -6.51 48.18
CA LEU A 22 26.52 -7.14 47.07
C LEU A 22 27.96 -6.66 47.04
N ASP A 23 28.91 -7.60 47.04
CA ASP A 23 30.34 -7.37 46.95
C ASP A 23 30.83 -7.73 45.54
N VAL A 24 31.21 -6.73 44.73
CA VAL A 24 31.54 -6.95 43.30
C VAL A 24 33.01 -6.60 43.00
N SER A 25 33.71 -7.52 42.32
CA SER A 25 35.06 -7.31 41.77
C SER A 25 35.14 -7.79 40.32
N GLN A 26 36.04 -7.22 39.49
CA GLN A 26 36.13 -7.60 38.07
C GLN A 26 36.94 -8.89 37.87
N GLU A 27 38.05 -9.00 38.60
CA GLU A 27 38.97 -10.14 38.60
C GLU A 27 39.17 -10.65 40.03
N GLU A 28 39.64 -11.88 40.17
CA GLU A 28 39.89 -12.49 41.47
C GLU A 28 41.15 -11.87 42.11
N GLY A 29 40.96 -11.18 43.25
CA GLY A 29 42.01 -10.39 43.90
C GLY A 29 42.05 -8.90 43.51
N SER A 30 41.23 -8.46 42.54
CA SER A 30 41.04 -7.03 42.23
C SER A 30 40.24 -6.28 43.30
N GLN A 31 40.26 -4.94 43.27
CA GLN A 31 39.53 -4.11 44.24
C GLN A 31 38.03 -4.44 44.23
N GLN A 32 37.51 -4.77 45.41
CA GLN A 32 36.12 -5.13 45.67
C GLN A 32 35.33 -3.88 46.08
N TYR A 33 34.08 -3.77 45.62
CA TYR A 33 33.19 -2.67 45.95
C TYR A 33 31.85 -3.21 46.49
N SER A 34 31.37 -2.65 47.59
CA SER A 34 30.15 -3.11 48.28
C SER A 34 28.94 -2.20 47.98
N TYR A 35 27.76 -2.79 47.76
CA TYR A 35 26.52 -2.06 47.48
C TYR A 35 25.35 -2.54 48.35
N ARG A 36 24.64 -1.63 49.04
CA ARG A 36 23.39 -1.96 49.75
C ARG A 36 22.19 -1.87 48.80
N VAL A 37 21.48 -2.99 48.63
CA VAL A 37 20.44 -3.22 47.61
C VAL A 37 19.23 -3.96 48.18
N ASP A 38 18.08 -3.89 47.51
CA ASP A 38 16.87 -4.63 47.85
C ASP A 38 16.82 -5.96 47.08
N SER A 39 16.92 -7.07 47.79
CA SER A 39 17.01 -8.43 47.23
C SER A 39 15.79 -8.77 46.36
N LYS A 40 14.60 -8.37 46.81
CA LYS A 40 13.32 -8.61 46.12
C LYS A 40 13.23 -7.86 44.81
N THR A 41 13.69 -6.61 44.77
CA THR A 41 13.74 -5.78 43.55
C THR A 41 14.72 -6.34 42.53
N LEU A 42 15.84 -6.92 42.98
CA LEU A 42 16.75 -7.66 42.11
C LEU A 42 16.08 -8.92 41.52
N GLN A 43 15.48 -9.78 42.36
CA GLN A 43 14.77 -10.99 41.92
C GLN A 43 13.64 -10.68 40.92
N GLN A 44 12.90 -9.58 41.11
CA GLN A 44 11.80 -9.19 40.22
C GLN A 44 12.24 -8.70 38.83
N ASN A 45 13.49 -8.25 38.68
CA ASN A 45 13.97 -7.56 37.47
C ASN A 45 15.17 -8.28 36.81
N SER A 46 15.61 -9.39 37.37
CA SER A 46 16.73 -10.20 36.88
C SER A 46 16.54 -11.66 37.25
N ARG A 47 16.51 -12.54 36.23
CA ARG A 47 16.45 -14.00 36.44
C ARG A 47 17.73 -14.56 37.04
N TYR A 48 18.87 -13.90 36.80
CA TYR A 48 20.13 -14.26 37.47
C TYR A 48 20.00 -14.12 38.98
N PHE A 49 19.50 -12.97 39.47
CA PHE A 49 19.28 -12.76 40.89
C PHE A 49 18.10 -13.56 41.45
N GLU A 50 17.04 -13.80 40.66
CA GLU A 50 15.97 -14.75 41.01
C GLU A 50 16.53 -16.13 41.35
N ASN A 51 17.41 -16.67 40.50
CA ASN A 51 18.03 -17.98 40.72
C ASN A 51 19.08 -17.94 41.85
N LEU A 52 20.04 -17.01 41.81
CA LEU A 52 21.14 -16.92 42.80
C LEU A 52 20.63 -16.74 44.24
N LEU A 53 19.54 -15.98 44.41
CA LEU A 53 18.93 -15.70 45.71
C LEU A 53 17.79 -16.68 46.06
N SER A 54 17.58 -17.74 45.27
CA SER A 54 16.63 -18.82 45.59
C SER A 54 17.22 -19.85 46.56
N ASP A 55 16.36 -20.71 47.11
CA ASP A 55 16.71 -21.85 47.94
C ASP A 55 17.56 -22.92 47.23
N ARG A 56 17.68 -22.86 45.90
CA ARG A 56 18.50 -23.78 45.09
C ARG A 56 20.00 -23.53 45.16
N PHE A 57 20.43 -22.34 45.60
CA PHE A 57 21.85 -21.95 45.70
C PHE A 57 22.27 -21.71 47.15
N SER A 58 23.54 -21.96 47.46
CA SER A 58 24.07 -21.82 48.83
C SER A 58 23.95 -20.38 49.35
N GLU A 59 24.05 -19.43 48.44
CA GLU A 59 24.01 -17.99 48.61
C GLU A 59 22.60 -17.54 49.05
N GLY A 60 21.55 -17.99 48.35
CA GLY A 60 20.16 -17.74 48.73
C GLY A 60 19.76 -18.43 50.05
N GLN A 61 20.25 -19.65 50.29
CA GLN A 61 20.05 -20.33 51.59
C GLN A 61 20.71 -19.57 52.75
N LYS A 62 21.96 -19.11 52.58
CA LYS A 62 22.68 -18.27 53.56
C LYS A 62 21.96 -16.94 53.79
N LEU A 63 21.47 -16.29 52.72
CA LEU A 63 20.69 -15.06 52.79
C LEU A 63 19.39 -15.26 53.61
N ALA A 64 18.61 -16.30 53.30
CA ALA A 64 17.38 -16.60 54.03
C ALA A 64 17.62 -16.90 55.52
N ALA A 65 18.70 -17.62 55.85
CA ALA A 65 19.10 -17.90 57.23
C ALA A 65 19.53 -16.61 57.96
N ALA A 66 20.36 -15.77 57.34
CA ALA A 66 20.81 -14.50 57.92
C ALA A 66 19.66 -13.52 58.17
N LEU A 67 18.76 -13.35 57.20
CA LEU A 67 17.56 -12.50 57.35
C LEU A 67 16.60 -13.02 58.43
N LYS A 68 16.52 -14.35 58.63
CA LYS A 68 15.76 -14.95 59.74
C LYS A 68 16.42 -14.65 61.09
N ASN A 69 17.73 -14.75 61.17
CA ASN A 69 18.50 -14.45 62.40
C ASN A 69 18.42 -12.96 62.78
N LEU A 70 18.49 -12.04 61.80
CA LEU A 70 18.32 -10.60 62.03
C LEU A 70 16.93 -10.23 62.59
N LYS A 71 15.88 -10.89 62.10
CA LYS A 71 14.51 -10.72 62.65
C LYS A 71 14.38 -11.27 64.08
N LEU A 72 15.11 -12.33 64.42
CA LEU A 72 15.17 -12.87 65.78
C LEU A 72 16.00 -12.00 66.74
N ALA A 73 16.96 -11.23 66.22
CA ALA A 73 17.80 -10.30 66.99
C ALA A 73 17.10 -8.98 67.38
N GLY A 74 15.83 -8.77 66.99
CA GLY A 74 15.01 -7.64 67.45
C GLY A 74 14.92 -6.44 66.50
N HIS A 75 15.54 -6.48 65.31
CA HIS A 75 15.42 -5.43 64.31
C HIS A 75 14.06 -5.54 63.58
N ALA A 76 13.06 -4.77 64.05
CA ALA A 76 11.72 -4.75 63.45
C ALA A 76 11.69 -4.10 62.05
N THR A 77 12.59 -3.16 61.81
CA THR A 77 12.83 -2.46 60.54
C THR A 77 14.27 -2.68 60.10
N LEU A 78 14.47 -3.18 58.87
CA LEU A 78 15.81 -3.49 58.35
C LEU A 78 16.64 -2.22 58.02
N GLU A 79 16.01 -1.05 58.03
CA GLU A 79 16.66 0.26 57.87
C GLU A 79 17.65 0.54 59.02
N ASP A 80 17.33 0.10 60.24
CA ASP A 80 18.10 0.34 61.48
C ASP A 80 19.15 -0.74 61.79
N ALA A 81 19.35 -1.72 60.90
CA ALA A 81 20.34 -2.78 61.09
C ALA A 81 21.76 -2.27 60.71
N PRO A 82 22.79 -2.44 61.57
CA PRO A 82 24.17 -2.07 61.24
C PRO A 82 24.65 -2.77 59.96
N ALA A 83 25.41 -2.07 59.12
CA ALA A 83 25.91 -2.61 57.84
C ALA A 83 26.82 -3.85 57.98
N GLU A 84 27.41 -4.07 59.16
CA GLU A 84 28.17 -5.27 59.51
C GLU A 84 27.27 -6.50 59.72
N SER A 85 26.01 -6.28 60.11
CA SER A 85 25.03 -7.33 60.40
C SER A 85 24.28 -7.82 59.16
N LEU A 86 24.27 -7.03 58.07
CA LEU A 86 23.60 -7.38 56.83
C LEU A 86 24.32 -8.51 56.08
N PRO A 87 23.57 -9.45 55.47
CA PRO A 87 24.14 -10.54 54.68
C PRO A 87 24.90 -10.00 53.46
N ARG A 88 26.05 -10.62 53.16
CA ARG A 88 26.92 -10.27 52.03
C ARG A 88 26.99 -11.40 51.01
N ILE A 89 26.89 -11.06 49.73
CA ILE A 89 27.08 -12.01 48.61
C ILE A 89 28.14 -11.44 47.65
N ARG A 90 29.17 -12.25 47.37
CA ARG A 90 30.28 -11.89 46.50
C ARG A 90 30.02 -12.31 45.05
N ILE A 91 30.29 -11.41 44.12
CA ILE A 91 30.15 -11.61 42.68
C ILE A 91 31.47 -11.21 42.01
N ILE A 92 32.05 -12.14 41.25
CA ILE A 92 33.27 -11.91 40.47
C ILE A 92 32.87 -11.80 38.99
N HIS A 93 33.49 -10.84 38.30
CA HIS A 93 33.38 -10.58 36.86
C HIS A 93 32.00 -10.06 36.38
N ALA A 94 31.91 -8.74 36.21
CA ALA A 94 30.71 -8.02 35.77
C ALA A 94 30.46 -8.04 34.24
N GLY A 95 31.30 -8.76 33.47
CA GLY A 95 31.20 -8.89 32.00
C GLY A 95 32.43 -8.32 31.27
N ARG A 96 32.52 -8.56 29.94
CA ARG A 96 33.59 -8.04 29.08
C ARG A 96 33.36 -6.55 28.78
N ILE A 97 33.79 -5.68 29.68
CA ILE A 97 33.61 -4.23 29.65
C ILE A 97 34.92 -3.47 29.39
N THR A 98 34.85 -2.29 28.77
CA THR A 98 36.01 -1.37 28.67
C THR A 98 35.76 -0.15 29.53
N ILE A 99 36.51 -0.04 30.61
CA ILE A 99 36.42 1.07 31.56
C ILE A 99 37.32 2.21 31.05
N SER A 100 36.72 3.37 30.75
CA SER A 100 37.48 4.55 30.35
C SER A 100 38.24 5.15 31.54
N LYS A 101 39.34 5.87 31.30
CA LYS A 101 40.12 6.58 32.34
C LYS A 101 39.32 7.55 33.23
N ALA A 102 38.07 7.87 32.86
CA ALA A 102 37.17 8.79 33.57
C ALA A 102 35.97 8.07 34.23
N SER A 103 35.93 6.74 34.24
CA SER A 103 34.88 5.94 34.87
C SER A 103 35.53 4.85 35.74
N SER A 104 34.83 4.41 36.79
CA SER A 104 35.22 3.23 37.57
C SER A 104 34.19 2.12 37.36
N ILE A 105 34.58 0.87 37.61
CA ILE A 105 33.60 -0.23 37.73
C ILE A 105 32.59 0.05 38.85
N ARG A 106 33.03 0.72 39.93
CA ARG A 106 32.17 1.15 41.04
C ARG A 106 30.97 1.96 40.58
N ASN A 107 31.20 2.94 39.70
CA ASN A 107 30.15 3.79 39.16
C ASN A 107 29.25 3.05 38.15
N LEU A 108 29.82 2.16 37.32
CA LEU A 108 29.07 1.38 36.34
C LEU A 108 28.09 0.40 37.02
N VAL A 109 28.57 -0.35 38.02
CA VAL A 109 27.73 -1.29 38.79
C VAL A 109 26.69 -0.54 39.62
N ALA A 110 27.05 0.61 40.22
CA ALA A 110 26.08 1.47 40.90
C ALA A 110 24.96 1.96 39.96
N ASP A 111 25.30 2.39 38.74
CA ASP A 111 24.30 2.84 37.75
C ASP A 111 23.44 1.67 37.21
N PHE A 112 24.00 0.47 37.08
CA PHE A 112 23.22 -0.75 36.80
C PHE A 112 22.20 -1.06 37.90
N LEU A 113 22.66 -1.07 39.16
CA LEU A 113 21.79 -1.32 40.31
C LEU A 113 20.71 -0.23 40.44
N ARG A 114 21.04 1.04 40.23
CA ARG A 114 20.06 2.15 40.17
C ARG A 114 19.03 1.94 39.07
N ALA A 115 19.44 1.53 37.86
CA ALA A 115 18.52 1.27 36.75
C ALA A 115 17.50 0.17 37.08
N ILE A 116 17.94 -0.93 37.72
CA ILE A 116 17.05 -2.00 38.20
C ILE A 116 16.07 -1.49 39.27
N HIS A 117 16.55 -0.69 40.22
CA HIS A 117 15.70 -0.09 41.26
C HIS A 117 14.85 1.09 40.75
N GLY A 118 14.88 1.40 39.44
CA GLY A 118 14.13 2.49 38.81
C GLY A 118 14.60 3.90 39.16
N LEU A 119 15.75 4.03 39.81
CA LEU A 119 16.37 5.28 40.26
C LEU A 119 17.12 5.98 39.12
N ASP A 120 17.34 7.29 39.25
CA ASP A 120 18.15 8.05 38.29
C ASP A 120 19.64 7.64 38.33
N LEU A 121 20.29 7.61 37.16
CA LEU A 121 21.73 7.34 37.04
C LEU A 121 22.55 8.52 37.57
N ALA A 122 23.79 8.29 37.99
CA ALA A 122 24.68 9.35 38.47
C ALA A 122 24.89 10.47 37.44
N VAL A 123 24.87 10.15 36.14
CA VAL A 123 24.94 11.11 35.04
C VAL A 123 23.62 11.10 34.27
N SER A 124 22.92 12.23 34.27
CA SER A 124 21.60 12.40 33.61
C SER A 124 21.59 12.16 32.09
N ASN A 125 22.76 12.18 31.46
CA ASN A 125 22.97 11.98 30.03
C ASN A 125 24.25 11.14 29.83
N PRO A 126 24.22 9.82 30.07
CA PRO A 126 25.41 8.98 30.00
C PRO A 126 26.00 8.93 28.58
N PRO A 127 27.34 8.92 28.41
CA PRO A 127 27.98 8.69 27.11
C PRO A 127 27.60 7.33 26.51
N VAL A 128 27.67 7.21 25.18
CA VAL A 128 27.39 5.95 24.46
C VAL A 128 28.22 4.78 24.99
N ALA A 129 29.50 4.98 25.29
CA ALA A 129 30.36 3.92 25.86
C ALA A 129 29.85 3.43 27.24
N ASN A 130 29.33 4.32 28.08
CA ASN A 130 28.74 3.95 29.37
C ASN A 130 27.42 3.18 29.17
N ILE A 131 26.59 3.56 28.19
CA ILE A 131 25.37 2.82 27.85
C ILE A 131 25.71 1.43 27.28
N ALA A 132 26.77 1.30 26.48
CA ALA A 132 27.24 0.01 25.95
C ALA A 132 27.73 -0.90 27.08
N ASN A 133 28.60 -0.41 27.97
CA ASN A 133 29.02 -1.14 29.16
C ASN A 133 27.83 -1.51 30.07
N LEU A 134 26.84 -0.62 30.24
CA LEU A 134 25.63 -0.90 31.01
C LEU A 134 24.79 -2.02 30.38
N ALA A 135 24.72 -2.08 29.04
CA ALA A 135 24.08 -3.19 28.33
C ALA A 135 24.82 -4.53 28.54
N VAL A 136 26.16 -4.53 28.52
CA VAL A 136 26.99 -5.73 28.82
C VAL A 136 26.74 -6.23 30.24
N VAL A 137 26.69 -5.33 31.23
CA VAL A 137 26.39 -5.69 32.63
C VAL A 137 24.96 -6.22 32.77
N ALA A 138 23.99 -5.62 32.05
CA ALA A 138 22.60 -6.08 32.05
C ALA A 138 22.43 -7.46 31.41
N ASP A 139 23.20 -7.77 30.38
CA ASP A 139 23.26 -9.08 29.71
C ASP A 139 23.88 -10.15 30.64
N ARG A 140 25.04 -9.83 31.25
CA ARG A 140 25.71 -10.71 32.23
C ARG A 140 24.81 -11.13 33.39
N PHE A 141 23.86 -10.28 33.79
CA PHE A 141 22.94 -10.52 34.90
C PHE A 141 21.49 -10.75 34.47
N ASP A 142 21.22 -11.13 33.22
CA ASP A 142 19.86 -11.41 32.68
C ASP A 142 18.79 -10.39 33.13
N ALA A 143 19.12 -9.12 32.92
CA ALA A 143 18.36 -7.93 33.34
C ALA A 143 18.12 -6.96 32.16
N VAL A 144 18.45 -7.39 30.94
CA VAL A 144 18.42 -6.60 29.69
C VAL A 144 17.07 -5.93 29.47
N GLU A 145 15.96 -6.67 29.64
CA GLU A 145 14.61 -6.15 29.43
C GLU A 145 14.27 -4.99 30.38
N CYS A 146 14.68 -5.08 31.65
CA CYS A 146 14.47 -4.02 32.64
C CYS A 146 15.28 -2.76 32.28
N VAL A 147 16.55 -2.93 31.93
CA VAL A 147 17.44 -1.81 31.53
C VAL A 147 16.99 -1.19 30.20
N ALA A 148 16.52 -1.98 29.23
CA ALA A 148 15.94 -1.49 27.98
C ALA A 148 14.69 -0.63 28.23
N ARG A 149 13.77 -1.10 29.08
CA ARG A 149 12.58 -0.33 29.52
C ARG A 149 12.98 0.99 30.21
N TYR A 150 14.02 0.97 31.04
CA TYR A 150 14.54 2.16 31.72
C TYR A 150 15.15 3.18 30.74
N VAL A 151 16.06 2.73 29.86
CA VAL A 151 16.76 3.57 28.86
C VAL A 151 15.77 4.21 27.88
N HIS A 152 14.73 3.47 27.46
CA HIS A 152 13.63 4.00 26.66
C HIS A 152 12.81 5.06 27.39
N ARG A 153 12.44 4.81 28.65
CA ARG A 153 11.68 5.77 29.48
C ARG A 153 12.43 7.09 29.66
N LYS A 154 13.75 7.03 29.89
CA LYS A 154 14.64 8.21 30.04
C LYS A 154 15.08 8.84 28.71
N LYS A 155 14.75 8.21 27.56
CA LYS A 155 15.00 8.70 26.19
C LYS A 155 16.48 8.96 25.83
N PHE A 156 17.41 8.23 26.44
CA PHE A 156 18.85 8.48 26.25
C PHE A 156 19.31 8.32 24.79
N LEU A 157 18.74 7.38 24.05
CA LEU A 157 19.09 7.13 22.65
C LEU A 157 18.64 8.29 21.75
N GLN A 158 17.41 8.79 21.94
CA GLN A 158 16.89 9.95 21.20
C GLN A 158 17.65 11.24 21.53
N LEU A 159 18.03 11.44 22.80
CA LEU A 159 18.87 12.57 23.24
C LEU A 159 20.28 12.50 22.63
N THR A 160 20.83 11.29 22.48
CA THR A 160 22.12 11.08 21.81
C THR A 160 22.04 11.43 20.32
N GLU A 161 20.98 11.03 19.62
CA GLU A 161 20.78 11.43 18.22
C GLU A 161 20.57 12.94 18.05
N ALA A 162 19.79 13.58 18.94
CA ALA A 162 19.55 15.01 18.89
C ALA A 162 20.85 15.83 18.95
N LYS A 163 21.79 15.43 19.81
CA LYS A 163 23.11 16.09 19.94
C LYS A 163 23.99 15.97 18.69
N SER A 164 23.79 14.95 17.85
CA SER A 164 24.57 14.77 16.62
C SER A 164 24.09 15.58 15.41
N ARG A 165 22.88 16.15 15.43
CA ARG A 165 22.30 16.87 14.27
C ARG A 165 22.82 18.30 14.05
N GLY A 166 23.69 18.81 14.94
CA GLY A 166 24.13 20.22 14.95
C GLY A 166 25.64 20.45 14.81
N ARG A 167 26.45 19.43 14.52
CA ARG A 167 27.90 19.56 14.27
C ARG A 167 28.30 18.76 13.04
N ALA A 168 29.32 19.21 12.31
CA ALA A 168 29.99 18.37 11.32
C ALA A 168 30.49 17.10 12.04
N SER A 169 29.98 15.94 11.66
CA SER A 169 30.36 14.70 12.35
C SER A 169 31.83 14.41 12.08
N PRO A 170 32.67 14.21 13.12
CA PRO A 170 33.94 13.52 12.90
C PRO A 170 33.66 12.14 12.29
N ALA A 171 34.65 11.57 11.60
CA ALA A 171 34.57 10.20 11.13
C ALA A 171 34.25 9.27 12.31
N LEU A 172 33.19 8.46 12.17
CA LEU A 172 32.82 7.50 13.20
C LEU A 172 33.88 6.41 13.24
N THR A 173 34.55 6.27 14.38
CA THR A 173 35.47 5.15 14.63
C THR A 173 34.70 3.84 14.69
N GLU A 174 35.32 2.73 14.30
CA GLU A 174 34.70 1.41 14.31
C GLU A 174 34.20 1.03 15.71
N GLU A 175 34.99 1.27 16.75
CA GLU A 175 34.58 1.06 18.14
C GLU A 175 33.25 1.79 18.46
N ARG A 176 33.05 3.01 17.94
CA ARG A 176 31.83 3.79 18.15
C ARG A 176 30.64 3.28 17.35
N VAL A 177 30.88 2.60 16.23
CA VAL A 177 29.88 1.89 15.43
C VAL A 177 29.47 0.61 16.17
N ARG A 178 30.44 -0.21 16.57
CA ARG A 178 30.28 -1.42 17.38
C ARG A 178 29.54 -1.18 18.69
N GLN A 179 29.93 -0.18 19.50
CA GLN A 179 29.22 0.22 20.72
C GLN A 179 27.73 0.49 20.47
N LYS A 180 27.38 1.17 19.37
CA LYS A 180 25.99 1.50 19.05
C LYS A 180 25.21 0.34 18.46
N LEU A 181 25.87 -0.56 17.74
CA LEU A 181 25.27 -1.80 17.26
C LEU A 181 24.91 -2.69 18.45
N LEU A 182 25.83 -2.92 19.40
CA LEU A 182 25.56 -3.70 20.62
C LEU A 182 24.42 -3.10 21.46
N ILE A 183 24.39 -1.78 21.66
CA ILE A 183 23.27 -1.09 22.32
C ILE A 183 21.96 -1.33 21.56
N GLY A 184 21.99 -1.28 20.23
CA GLY A 184 20.81 -1.50 19.39
C GLY A 184 20.25 -2.91 19.51
N LEU A 185 21.12 -3.92 19.61
CA LEU A 185 20.77 -5.33 19.74
C LEU A 185 20.23 -5.64 21.14
N LEU A 186 20.99 -5.31 22.18
CA LEU A 186 20.61 -5.65 23.57
C LEU A 186 19.45 -4.79 24.08
N LEU A 187 19.46 -3.47 23.86
CA LEU A 187 18.47 -2.57 24.45
C LEU A 187 17.26 -2.27 23.52
N ASP A 188 16.96 -3.17 22.58
CA ASP A 188 15.85 -3.09 21.61
C ASP A 188 15.74 -1.72 20.89
N HIS A 189 16.78 -1.36 20.13
CA HIS A 189 16.76 -0.15 19.31
C HIS A 189 17.09 -0.43 17.82
N PRO A 190 16.11 -0.96 17.05
CA PRO A 190 16.29 -1.33 15.65
C PRO A 190 16.93 -0.26 14.73
N PRO A 191 16.67 1.06 14.87
CA PRO A 191 17.30 2.07 14.03
C PRO A 191 18.83 2.13 14.13
N TRP A 192 19.42 1.70 15.25
CA TRP A 192 20.87 1.62 15.41
C TRP A 192 21.42 0.30 14.89
N VAL A 193 20.71 -0.81 15.08
CA VAL A 193 21.08 -2.11 14.47
C VAL A 193 21.24 -1.95 12.96
N ILE A 194 20.18 -1.48 12.29
CA ILE A 194 20.12 -1.20 10.85
C ILE A 194 21.28 -0.31 10.38
N ARG A 195 21.50 0.83 11.07
CA ARG A 195 22.47 1.82 10.63
C ARG A 195 23.91 1.35 10.78
N TYR A 196 24.21 0.63 11.86
CA TYR A 196 25.59 0.34 12.25
C TYR A 196 26.08 -1.03 11.79
N SER A 197 25.21 -2.04 11.62
CA SER A 197 25.58 -3.27 10.89
C SER A 197 25.93 -2.96 9.43
N LYS A 198 25.08 -2.20 8.73
CA LYS A 198 25.35 -1.71 7.37
C LYS A 198 26.66 -0.92 7.26
N HIS A 199 27.05 -0.19 8.30
CA HIS A 199 28.31 0.55 8.29
C HIS A 199 29.53 -0.38 8.32
N LEU A 200 29.51 -1.44 9.14
CA LEU A 200 30.58 -2.45 9.17
C LEU A 200 30.64 -3.22 7.85
N ILE A 201 29.51 -3.78 7.41
CA ILE A 201 29.39 -4.56 6.15
C ILE A 201 29.96 -3.79 4.95
N MET A 202 29.70 -2.48 4.84
CA MET A 202 30.17 -1.66 3.72
C MET A 202 31.63 -1.18 3.84
N ARG A 203 32.13 -0.90 5.05
CA ARG A 203 33.46 -0.29 5.25
C ARG A 203 34.56 -1.24 5.70
N ASP A 204 34.21 -2.51 5.83
CA ASP A 204 35.02 -3.52 6.49
C ASP A 204 35.17 -3.26 8.01
N SER A 205 35.76 -4.24 8.67
CA SER A 205 36.00 -4.30 10.10
C SER A 205 37.50 -4.51 10.36
N VAL A 206 37.98 -3.97 11.49
CA VAL A 206 39.18 -4.40 12.20
C VAL A 206 39.35 -5.92 12.08
N GLN A 207 38.39 -6.59 12.70
CA GLN A 207 38.39 -8.00 13.11
C GLN A 207 38.14 -9.01 11.97
N TRP A 208 37.76 -8.58 10.75
CA TRP A 208 37.40 -9.51 9.66
C TRP A 208 38.58 -9.86 8.74
N ARG A 209 39.80 -9.48 9.13
CA ARG A 209 41.01 -9.79 8.36
C ARG A 209 41.53 -11.18 8.74
N PRO A 210 41.99 -11.98 7.77
CA PRO A 210 42.41 -13.37 8.03
C PRO A 210 43.62 -13.50 8.97
N ASP A 211 44.41 -12.44 9.16
CA ASP A 211 45.63 -12.44 9.98
C ASP A 211 45.42 -11.97 11.44
N ILE A 212 44.18 -11.91 11.94
CA ILE A 212 43.86 -11.38 13.29
C ILE A 212 43.39 -12.47 14.23
N GLU A 213 44.13 -12.65 15.33
CA GLU A 213 43.77 -13.53 16.43
C GLU A 213 42.65 -12.94 17.33
N GLU A 214 41.79 -13.83 17.86
CA GLU A 214 40.70 -13.46 18.77
C GLU A 214 41.21 -13.01 20.14
N ASP A 215 41.02 -11.72 20.44
CA ASP A 215 41.40 -11.12 21.72
C ASP A 215 40.20 -11.01 22.66
N TYR A 216 40.03 -12.01 23.52
CA TYR A 216 38.95 -12.07 24.51
C TYR A 216 39.06 -11.00 25.62
N THR A 217 40.19 -10.29 25.75
CA THR A 217 40.33 -9.18 26.73
C THR A 217 39.59 -7.92 26.31
N LYS A 218 39.28 -7.77 25.00
CA LYS A 218 38.47 -6.68 24.46
C LYS A 218 37.01 -6.78 24.94
N ALA A 219 36.35 -5.62 25.08
CA ALA A 219 34.94 -5.55 25.42
C ALA A 219 34.03 -6.22 24.39
N LEU A 220 32.86 -6.66 24.86
CA LEU A 220 31.90 -7.48 24.11
C LEU A 220 31.46 -6.88 22.75
N TRP A 221 31.50 -5.56 22.54
CA TRP A 221 31.15 -5.00 21.23
C TRP A 221 32.18 -5.29 20.12
N TRP A 222 33.38 -5.79 20.46
CA TRP A 222 34.36 -6.28 19.49
C TRP A 222 34.12 -7.72 19.02
N ASP A 223 33.10 -8.39 19.59
CA ASP A 223 32.74 -9.79 19.40
C ASP A 223 31.22 -9.91 19.65
N ILE A 224 30.43 -9.53 18.64
CA ILE A 224 29.00 -9.26 18.84
C ILE A 224 28.21 -10.58 18.97
N PRO A 225 27.49 -10.79 20.09
CA PRO A 225 26.89 -12.09 20.43
C PRO A 225 25.72 -12.48 19.51
N ASN A 226 25.27 -13.72 19.69
CA ASN A 226 24.14 -14.34 18.98
C ASN A 226 24.38 -14.58 17.47
N GLY A 227 25.64 -14.81 17.05
CA GLY A 227 26.00 -15.10 15.65
C GLY A 227 25.90 -13.90 14.71
N VAL A 228 25.65 -12.69 15.24
CA VAL A 228 25.46 -11.47 14.44
C VAL A 228 26.77 -11.02 13.79
N GLU A 229 27.92 -11.29 14.41
CA GLU A 229 29.23 -11.02 13.81
C GLU A 229 29.45 -11.90 12.55
N ASP A 230 29.26 -13.21 12.66
CA ASP A 230 29.35 -14.17 11.53
C ASP A 230 28.36 -13.82 10.41
N GLU A 231 27.12 -13.48 10.78
CA GLU A 231 26.10 -13.08 9.83
C GLU A 231 26.52 -11.83 9.05
N MET A 232 27.15 -10.84 9.69
CA MET A 232 27.68 -9.65 9.02
C MET A 232 28.87 -9.95 8.10
N ILE A 233 29.73 -10.90 8.45
CA ILE A 233 30.83 -11.36 7.59
C ILE A 233 30.25 -12.03 6.34
N GLN A 234 29.37 -13.02 6.50
CA GLN A 234 28.76 -13.74 5.38
C GLN A 234 27.96 -12.81 4.45
N ARG A 235 27.24 -11.84 5.04
CA ARG A 235 26.57 -10.73 4.34
C ARG A 235 27.53 -9.93 3.45
N ARG A 236 28.71 -9.56 3.98
CA ARG A 236 29.74 -8.83 3.22
C ARG A 236 30.29 -9.65 2.06
N GLU A 237 30.56 -10.94 2.29
CA GLU A 237 31.07 -11.84 1.25
C GLU A 237 30.12 -11.94 0.05
N TYR A 238 28.82 -12.19 0.27
CA TYR A 238 27.83 -12.27 -0.82
C TYR A 238 27.71 -10.95 -1.61
N VAL A 239 27.85 -9.79 -0.96
CA VAL A 239 27.86 -8.49 -1.66
C VAL A 239 29.10 -8.37 -2.55
N LEU A 240 30.28 -8.74 -2.06
CA LEU A 240 31.53 -8.71 -2.83
C LEU A 240 31.52 -9.72 -3.99
N GLU A 241 31.04 -10.94 -3.74
CA GLU A 241 30.86 -11.98 -4.76
C GLU A 241 29.85 -11.57 -5.84
N THR A 242 28.73 -10.94 -5.45
CA THR A 242 27.72 -10.44 -6.41
C THR A 242 28.32 -9.37 -7.33
N ILE A 243 29.11 -8.44 -6.79
CA ILE A 243 29.78 -7.41 -7.58
C ILE A 243 30.79 -8.04 -8.56
N ASN A 244 31.60 -8.98 -8.08
CA ASN A 244 32.60 -9.70 -8.88
C ASN A 244 31.93 -10.55 -9.99
N SER A 245 30.85 -11.26 -9.68
CA SER A 245 30.12 -12.10 -10.64
C SER A 245 29.47 -11.29 -11.76
N LEU A 246 28.95 -10.09 -11.47
CA LEU A 246 28.43 -9.16 -12.48
C LEU A 246 29.54 -8.69 -13.44
N GLN A 247 30.71 -8.32 -12.91
CA GLN A 247 31.87 -7.94 -13.72
C GLN A 247 32.33 -9.10 -14.61
N ALA A 248 32.50 -10.30 -14.02
CA ALA A 248 32.88 -11.51 -14.73
C ALA A 248 31.85 -11.89 -15.82
N TYR A 249 30.55 -11.75 -15.53
CA TYR A 249 29.48 -11.98 -16.49
C TYR A 249 29.58 -11.06 -17.70
N PHE A 250 29.70 -9.74 -17.51
CA PHE A 250 29.79 -8.79 -18.63
C PHE A 250 31.09 -8.96 -19.42
N LEU A 251 32.22 -9.20 -18.75
CA LEU A 251 33.49 -9.50 -19.41
C LEU A 251 33.37 -10.76 -20.26
N ARG A 252 32.82 -11.86 -19.72
CA ARG A 252 32.60 -13.12 -20.47
C ARG A 252 31.60 -12.95 -21.63
N LEU A 253 30.52 -12.21 -21.42
CA LEU A 253 29.47 -12.01 -22.41
C LEU A 253 29.99 -11.31 -23.67
N TYR A 254 30.74 -10.21 -23.50
CA TYR A 254 31.28 -9.43 -24.62
C TYR A 254 32.65 -9.91 -25.13
N THR A 255 33.31 -10.85 -24.45
CA THR A 255 34.52 -11.55 -24.98
C THR A 255 34.23 -12.93 -25.57
N SER A 256 32.99 -13.42 -25.52
CA SER A 256 32.57 -14.74 -26.04
C SER A 256 32.78 -14.96 -27.54
N GLY A 257 32.91 -13.89 -28.33
CA GLY A 257 32.98 -13.95 -29.80
C GLY A 257 31.61 -13.99 -30.50
N ASP A 258 30.54 -14.32 -29.77
CA ASP A 258 29.17 -14.27 -30.27
C ASP A 258 28.64 -12.82 -30.29
N ARG A 259 27.89 -12.46 -31.33
CA ARG A 259 27.32 -11.11 -31.48
C ARG A 259 26.18 -10.85 -30.50
N GLN A 260 26.37 -9.91 -29.57
CA GLN A 260 25.43 -9.64 -28.46
C GLN A 260 24.50 -8.47 -28.75
N CYS A 261 24.97 -7.45 -29.47
CA CYS A 261 24.21 -6.28 -29.88
C CYS A 261 23.04 -6.65 -30.81
N LYS A 262 21.81 -6.58 -30.29
CA LYS A 262 20.54 -6.90 -30.99
C LYS A 262 19.67 -5.67 -31.32
N LEU A 263 20.22 -4.47 -31.21
CA LEU A 263 19.55 -3.25 -31.66
C LEU A 263 19.46 -3.25 -33.19
N GLY A 264 18.29 -2.92 -33.74
CA GLY A 264 17.88 -3.22 -35.13
C GLY A 264 18.53 -2.40 -36.26
N TYR A 265 19.83 -2.11 -36.16
CA TYR A 265 20.69 -1.66 -37.25
C TYR A 265 21.88 -2.64 -37.32
N ASP A 266 22.33 -3.00 -38.52
CA ASP A 266 23.12 -4.21 -38.81
C ASP A 266 24.18 -4.57 -37.75
N THR A 267 24.07 -5.78 -37.19
CA THR A 267 24.83 -6.21 -36.01
C THR A 267 26.32 -6.33 -36.30
N SER A 268 27.08 -5.33 -35.87
CA SER A 268 28.51 -5.20 -36.17
C SER A 268 29.38 -5.49 -34.94
N LEU A 269 30.57 -6.07 -35.17
CA LEU A 269 31.56 -6.33 -34.11
C LEU A 269 31.96 -5.04 -33.37
N GLN A 270 31.93 -3.90 -34.07
CA GLN A 270 32.20 -2.58 -33.50
C GLN A 270 31.17 -2.16 -32.45
N CYS A 271 29.91 -2.64 -32.55
CA CYS A 271 28.90 -2.40 -31.50
C CYS A 271 29.31 -3.10 -30.19
N ASP A 272 29.67 -4.38 -30.26
CA ASP A 272 30.02 -5.18 -29.07
C ASP A 272 31.32 -4.68 -28.41
N SER A 273 32.34 -4.32 -29.20
CA SER A 273 33.56 -3.68 -28.68
C SER A 273 33.30 -2.34 -28.00
N PHE A 274 32.37 -1.53 -28.51
CA PHE A 274 31.98 -0.26 -27.89
C PHE A 274 31.25 -0.48 -26.55
N GLN A 275 30.32 -1.45 -26.47
CA GLN A 275 29.64 -1.79 -25.22
C GLN A 275 30.62 -2.30 -24.15
N LEU A 276 31.55 -3.17 -24.52
CA LEU A 276 32.60 -3.64 -23.61
C LEU A 276 33.46 -2.47 -23.07
N GLY A 277 33.85 -1.54 -23.93
CA GLY A 277 34.61 -0.34 -23.54
C GLY A 277 33.87 0.55 -22.53
N GLU A 278 32.58 0.81 -22.76
CA GLU A 278 31.77 1.61 -21.83
C GLU A 278 31.47 0.87 -20.51
N MET A 279 31.37 -0.47 -20.51
CA MET A 279 31.26 -1.27 -19.27
C MET A 279 32.54 -1.22 -18.44
N ILE A 280 33.71 -1.42 -19.04
CA ILE A 280 35.01 -1.27 -18.37
C ILE A 280 35.12 0.13 -17.77
N ARG A 281 34.83 1.17 -18.58
CA ARG A 281 34.83 2.57 -18.14
C ARG A 281 33.88 2.82 -16.97
N PHE A 282 32.71 2.19 -16.95
CA PHE A 282 31.76 2.27 -15.84
C PHE A 282 32.34 1.66 -14.56
N PHE A 283 32.80 0.40 -14.60
CA PHE A 283 33.29 -0.31 -13.42
C PHE A 283 34.57 0.31 -12.83
N THR A 284 35.48 0.84 -13.66
CA THR A 284 36.64 1.60 -13.19
C THR A 284 36.25 2.98 -12.64
N LYS A 285 35.23 3.66 -13.20
CA LYS A 285 34.76 4.95 -12.67
C LYS A 285 34.15 4.83 -11.26
N ILE A 286 33.56 3.69 -10.93
CA ILE A 286 33.03 3.40 -9.59
C ILE A 286 34.03 2.68 -8.68
N ASP A 287 35.30 2.57 -9.10
CA ASP A 287 36.41 1.97 -8.34
C ASP A 287 36.19 0.50 -7.94
N THR A 288 35.46 -0.25 -8.78
CA THR A 288 35.19 -1.68 -8.56
C THR A 288 36.02 -2.59 -9.48
N LEU A 289 36.60 -2.06 -10.55
CA LEU A 289 37.44 -2.81 -11.50
C LEU A 289 38.70 -2.02 -11.85
N ARG A 290 39.86 -2.57 -11.52
CA ARG A 290 41.18 -2.08 -11.97
C ARG A 290 41.74 -3.05 -13.00
N MET A 291 42.06 -2.55 -14.20
CA MET A 291 42.80 -3.32 -15.20
C MET A 291 44.29 -3.00 -15.09
N GLN A 292 45.11 -4.03 -14.91
CA GLN A 292 46.57 -3.93 -14.86
C GLN A 292 47.16 -4.96 -15.82
N GLY A 293 48.20 -4.56 -16.57
CA GLY A 293 48.92 -5.48 -17.44
C GLY A 293 49.92 -6.29 -16.63
N LYS A 294 49.86 -7.63 -16.73
CA LYS A 294 50.74 -8.58 -16.01
C LYS A 294 52.25 -8.43 -16.27
N ILE A 295 52.67 -7.48 -17.11
CA ILE A 295 54.06 -7.19 -17.46
C ILE A 295 54.78 -6.40 -16.33
N TYR A 296 54.02 -5.72 -15.47
CA TYR A 296 54.56 -4.79 -14.47
C TYR A 296 54.15 -5.11 -13.02
N ASP A 297 53.69 -6.33 -12.73
CA ASP A 297 53.46 -6.76 -11.34
C ASP A 297 54.81 -7.04 -10.66
N LEU A 298 55.34 -6.01 -10.01
CA LEU A 298 56.25 -6.12 -8.86
C LEU A 298 55.49 -5.59 -7.64
N ASP A 299 55.45 -6.38 -6.57
CA ASP A 299 54.70 -6.08 -5.36
C ASP A 299 55.13 -4.73 -4.74
N GLY A 300 54.16 -3.93 -4.29
CA GLY A 300 54.44 -2.61 -3.71
C GLY A 300 53.21 -1.85 -3.24
N ASP A 301 53.01 -1.83 -1.92
CA ASP A 301 51.97 -1.06 -1.23
C ASP A 301 52.34 0.46 -1.12
N GLN A 302 51.35 1.25 -0.70
CA GLN A 302 51.42 2.59 -0.09
C GLN A 302 51.25 3.87 -0.93
N SER A 303 50.11 4.50 -0.65
CA SER A 303 49.93 5.94 -0.38
C SER A 303 49.74 6.92 -1.55
N ALA A 304 49.10 8.05 -1.22
CA ALA A 304 48.40 8.91 -2.17
C ALA A 304 49.17 10.18 -2.57
N THR A 305 48.99 10.62 -3.81
CA THR A 305 48.77 12.04 -4.19
C THR A 305 48.37 12.18 -5.67
N PRO A 306 47.50 13.13 -6.06
CA PRO A 306 47.14 13.34 -7.47
C PRO A 306 47.82 14.58 -8.10
N PRO A 307 48.43 14.44 -9.30
CA PRO A 307 48.66 15.55 -10.22
C PRO A 307 48.09 15.23 -11.64
N PRO A 308 48.17 16.12 -12.65
CA PRO A 308 47.03 16.97 -12.96
C PRO A 308 46.47 16.78 -14.38
N ARG A 309 45.38 17.52 -14.69
CA ARG A 309 44.75 17.56 -16.01
C ARG A 309 45.74 17.93 -17.13
N LEU A 310 45.70 17.19 -18.24
CA LEU A 310 46.13 17.67 -19.54
C LEU A 310 45.13 17.28 -20.64
N SER A 311 44.95 18.19 -21.59
CA SER A 311 44.23 18.04 -22.85
C SER A 311 44.65 19.19 -23.76
N PRO A 312 44.48 19.10 -25.09
CA PRO A 312 44.66 17.95 -25.97
C PRO A 312 45.82 18.22 -26.97
N LEU A 313 46.31 17.20 -27.69
CA LEU A 313 47.23 17.42 -28.81
C LEU A 313 46.84 16.63 -30.07
N THR A 314 47.13 17.27 -31.20
CA THR A 314 46.57 17.02 -32.53
C THR A 314 47.43 16.06 -33.37
N SER A 315 46.76 15.46 -34.37
CA SER A 315 47.30 15.03 -35.68
C SER A 315 48.53 14.11 -35.74
N LEU A 316 48.39 13.00 -36.49
CA LEU A 316 49.36 12.59 -37.53
C LEU A 316 48.80 11.43 -38.39
N THR A 317 48.67 11.68 -39.70
CA THR A 317 48.68 10.69 -40.80
C THR A 317 50.15 10.39 -41.17
N PRO A 318 50.56 9.23 -41.76
CA PRO A 318 50.01 8.63 -43.01
C PRO A 318 50.02 7.07 -43.00
N HIS A 319 50.02 6.24 -44.07
CA HIS A 319 50.06 6.45 -45.53
C HIS A 319 49.34 5.32 -46.32
N ASN A 320 49.08 5.58 -47.60
CA ASN A 320 48.59 4.69 -48.68
C ASN A 320 49.13 3.24 -48.77
N SER A 321 48.28 2.35 -49.29
CA SER A 321 48.57 1.60 -50.52
C SER A 321 47.34 1.57 -51.44
N GLN A 322 47.56 1.53 -52.76
CA GLN A 322 46.54 1.72 -53.80
C GLN A 322 46.16 0.40 -54.50
N LEU A 323 44.95 0.32 -55.05
CA LEU A 323 44.74 -0.15 -56.44
C LEU A 323 43.36 0.30 -56.98
N SER A 324 43.17 0.20 -58.29
CA SER A 324 42.47 1.24 -59.08
C SER A 324 41.31 0.74 -59.95
N THR A 325 40.57 1.72 -60.51
CA THR A 325 39.55 1.64 -61.57
C THR A 325 38.15 1.11 -61.16
N ARG A 326 37.03 1.66 -61.67
CA ARG A 326 36.84 2.75 -62.65
C ARG A 326 35.55 3.56 -62.41
N THR A 327 35.57 4.80 -62.88
CA THR A 327 34.48 5.80 -62.97
C THR A 327 33.28 5.33 -63.84
N SER A 328 32.07 5.92 -63.79
CA SER A 328 31.72 7.36 -63.85
C SER A 328 30.34 7.71 -63.27
N ARG A 329 30.06 9.00 -63.06
CA ARG A 329 28.84 9.54 -62.42
C ARG A 329 28.33 10.78 -63.19
N SER A 330 27.01 11.04 -63.12
CA SER A 330 26.35 12.38 -63.26
C SER A 330 26.39 13.08 -64.65
N THR A 331 25.46 13.96 -65.08
CA THR A 331 24.15 14.44 -64.56
C THR A 331 23.39 15.23 -65.66
N PHE A 332 22.06 15.29 -65.55
CA PHE A 332 21.13 16.40 -65.94
C PHE A 332 21.59 17.55 -66.86
N LEU A 333 20.79 17.88 -67.89
CA LEU A 333 19.83 19.01 -67.85
C LEU A 333 18.87 19.02 -69.06
N ALA A 334 17.88 19.92 -69.08
CA ALA A 334 16.77 19.97 -70.06
C ALA A 334 16.69 21.32 -70.81
N GLN A 335 16.02 21.36 -71.98
CA GLN A 335 15.46 22.61 -72.54
C GLN A 335 14.34 22.41 -73.60
N GLN A 336 13.14 22.88 -73.25
CA GLN A 336 12.11 23.69 -73.97
C GLN A 336 11.64 23.47 -75.45
N SER A 337 10.37 23.91 -75.65
CA SER A 337 9.64 24.35 -76.87
C SER A 337 9.12 23.28 -77.88
N SER A 338 7.99 23.45 -78.60
CA SER A 338 6.75 24.27 -78.42
C SER A 338 5.61 23.88 -79.41
N THR A 339 4.39 24.40 -79.18
CA THR A 339 3.27 24.68 -80.13
C THR A 339 2.36 23.58 -80.75
N ASN A 340 1.05 23.87 -80.64
CA ASN A 340 -0.05 23.77 -81.65
C ASN A 340 -1.00 22.54 -81.81
N THR A 341 -2.20 22.70 -81.21
CA THR A 341 -3.57 22.67 -81.82
C THR A 341 -4.04 21.57 -82.78
N LEU A 342 -5.19 20.94 -82.50
CA LEU A 342 -6.52 21.26 -83.11
C LEU A 342 -7.69 20.41 -82.53
N LEU A 343 -8.93 20.95 -82.62
CA LEU A 343 -10.24 20.30 -82.42
C LEU A 343 -10.98 20.25 -83.78
N PRO A 344 -11.96 19.33 -84.01
CA PRO A 344 -13.41 19.61 -83.88
C PRO A 344 -14.22 18.44 -83.24
N SER A 345 -15.43 18.56 -82.65
CA SER A 345 -16.78 18.95 -83.16
C SER A 345 -17.35 18.03 -84.27
N ALA A 346 -18.63 17.64 -84.34
CA ALA A 346 -19.80 17.80 -83.44
C ALA A 346 -21.00 16.88 -83.84
N CYS A 347 -22.04 16.85 -82.99
CA CYS A 347 -23.48 16.53 -83.24
C CYS A 347 -23.94 15.14 -83.76
N LEU A 348 -25.10 14.71 -83.23
CA LEU A 348 -25.93 13.58 -83.64
C LEU A 348 -27.37 14.08 -83.82
N GLN A 349 -28.12 13.58 -84.80
CA GLN A 349 -29.48 14.03 -85.13
C GLN A 349 -30.42 12.82 -85.27
N LEU A 350 -31.67 12.97 -84.81
CA LEU A 350 -32.67 11.90 -84.70
C LEU A 350 -33.63 11.87 -85.90
N ALA A 351 -34.10 10.67 -86.27
CA ALA A 351 -35.36 10.43 -86.97
C ALA A 351 -35.92 9.04 -86.60
N ILE A 352 -37.24 8.85 -86.72
CA ILE A 352 -38.04 7.67 -86.32
C ILE A 352 -38.96 7.31 -87.49
N GLY A 353 -39.27 6.03 -87.74
CA GLY A 353 -40.43 5.66 -88.57
C GLY A 353 -40.50 4.23 -89.12
N ASP A 354 -41.20 3.36 -88.39
CA ASP A 354 -42.06 2.24 -88.84
C ASP A 354 -41.51 0.99 -89.57
N MET A 355 -42.34 -0.06 -89.55
CA MET A 355 -41.98 -1.49 -89.65
C MET A 355 -42.45 -2.12 -90.97
N GLU A 356 -41.67 -3.08 -91.51
CA GLU A 356 -42.05 -4.51 -91.65
C GLU A 356 -40.89 -5.31 -92.30
N ASP A 357 -40.98 -6.65 -92.23
CA ASP A 357 -40.05 -7.68 -92.76
C ASP A 357 -38.61 -7.75 -92.21
N LEU A 358 -38.38 -8.68 -91.29
CA LEU A 358 -37.06 -9.10 -90.80
C LEU A 358 -36.45 -10.18 -91.71
N ASP A 359 -35.60 -9.78 -92.66
CA ASP A 359 -34.68 -10.71 -93.35
C ASP A 359 -33.36 -10.86 -92.57
N SER A 360 -32.67 -11.98 -92.75
CA SER A 360 -31.42 -12.32 -92.04
C SER A 360 -30.25 -11.37 -92.36
N SER A 361 -30.41 -10.46 -93.32
CA SER A 361 -29.44 -9.42 -93.69
C SER A 361 -29.47 -8.18 -92.81
N ASP A 362 -30.53 -7.96 -92.02
CA ASP A 362 -30.75 -6.68 -91.31
C ASP A 362 -30.27 -6.70 -89.84
N ILE A 363 -29.50 -7.72 -89.46
CA ILE A 363 -28.84 -7.80 -88.15
C ILE A 363 -27.45 -7.15 -88.26
N GLU A 364 -27.39 -5.82 -88.17
CA GLU A 364 -26.13 -5.14 -87.89
C GLU A 364 -25.65 -5.49 -86.47
N PHE A 365 -24.70 -6.43 -86.39
CA PHE A 365 -23.94 -6.65 -85.17
C PHE A 365 -23.00 -5.46 -84.96
N ASP A 366 -23.45 -4.50 -84.14
CA ASP A 366 -22.61 -3.45 -83.56
C ASP A 366 -21.26 -4.04 -83.15
N ALA A 367 -20.17 -3.48 -83.69
CA ALA A 367 -18.83 -3.99 -83.43
C ALA A 367 -18.61 -4.08 -81.91
N PRO A 368 -18.21 -5.26 -81.36
CA PRO A 368 -18.21 -5.49 -79.92
C PRO A 368 -17.39 -4.39 -79.24
N PRO A 369 -17.95 -3.74 -78.20
CA PRO A 369 -17.38 -2.51 -77.68
C PRO A 369 -15.92 -2.73 -77.31
N ARG A 370 -15.03 -1.84 -77.79
CA ARG A 370 -13.56 -1.96 -77.67
C ARG A 370 -13.05 -2.25 -76.25
N ASN A 371 -13.87 -2.00 -75.23
CA ASN A 371 -13.63 -2.40 -73.85
C ASN A 371 -14.74 -3.39 -73.40
N PRO A 372 -14.39 -4.63 -72.98
CA PRO A 372 -15.34 -5.61 -72.41
C PRO A 372 -16.17 -5.10 -71.23
N PHE A 373 -15.72 -4.02 -70.57
CA PHE A 373 -16.39 -3.40 -69.42
C PHE A 373 -17.18 -2.13 -69.77
N HIS A 374 -17.55 -1.89 -71.03
CA HIS A 374 -18.30 -0.69 -71.46
C HIS A 374 -19.55 -0.39 -70.63
N ASN A 375 -20.28 -1.42 -70.18
CA ASN A 375 -21.49 -1.25 -69.37
C ASN A 375 -21.21 -1.15 -67.85
N ALA A 376 -19.96 -1.30 -67.40
CA ALA A 376 -19.61 -1.19 -65.99
C ALA A 376 -19.81 0.25 -65.50
N GLY A 377 -20.67 0.42 -64.49
CA GLY A 377 -21.04 1.74 -63.98
C GLY A 377 -22.12 2.49 -64.78
N LYS A 378 -22.64 1.93 -65.88
CA LYS A 378 -23.70 2.58 -66.70
C LYS A 378 -24.92 2.98 -65.87
N ALA A 379 -25.38 2.13 -64.95
CA ALA A 379 -26.49 2.43 -64.05
C ALA A 379 -26.20 3.61 -63.10
N SER A 380 -25.00 3.67 -62.50
CA SER A 380 -24.60 4.81 -61.67
C SER A 380 -24.41 6.10 -62.47
N VAL A 381 -23.97 6.02 -63.74
CA VAL A 381 -23.86 7.18 -64.63
C VAL A 381 -25.24 7.71 -65.01
N MET A 382 -26.18 6.84 -65.35
CA MET A 382 -27.57 7.22 -65.60
C MET A 382 -28.20 7.90 -64.37
N ALA A 383 -28.07 7.31 -63.17
CA ALA A 383 -28.57 7.93 -61.94
C ALA A 383 -27.95 9.32 -61.64
N MET A 384 -26.65 9.52 -61.91
CA MET A 384 -26.00 10.84 -61.79
C MET A 384 -26.47 11.86 -62.85
N LEU A 385 -26.97 11.41 -64.00
CA LEU A 385 -27.56 12.28 -65.02
C LEU A 385 -29.00 12.65 -64.67
N ASP A 386 -29.80 11.67 -64.22
CA ASP A 386 -31.19 11.86 -63.81
C ASP A 386 -31.31 12.77 -62.57
N HIS A 387 -30.34 12.71 -61.65
CA HIS A 387 -30.26 13.57 -60.46
C HIS A 387 -29.27 14.74 -60.59
N ALA A 388 -28.77 15.04 -61.79
CA ALA A 388 -27.66 15.97 -62.02
C ALA A 388 -27.86 17.40 -61.46
N LEU A 389 -29.11 17.86 -61.31
CA LEU A 389 -29.42 19.18 -60.73
C LEU A 389 -29.31 19.16 -59.21
N ASP A 390 -29.87 18.14 -58.55
CA ASP A 390 -29.82 17.97 -57.10
C ASP A 390 -28.39 17.67 -56.65
N ASP A 391 -27.69 16.78 -57.36
CA ASP A 391 -26.27 16.47 -57.13
C ASP A 391 -25.39 17.72 -57.27
N ARG A 392 -25.68 18.61 -58.24
CA ARG A 392 -24.95 19.87 -58.42
C ARG A 392 -25.20 20.85 -57.28
N ILE A 393 -26.41 20.90 -56.71
CA ILE A 393 -26.72 21.75 -55.55
C ILE A 393 -26.10 21.15 -54.27
N ALA A 394 -26.26 19.85 -54.05
CA ALA A 394 -25.75 19.13 -52.89
C ALA A 394 -24.22 19.15 -52.83
N SER A 395 -23.54 18.78 -53.92
CA SER A 395 -22.07 18.81 -54.00
C SER A 395 -21.51 20.22 -53.82
N LYS A 396 -22.09 21.24 -54.46
CA LYS A 396 -21.65 22.63 -54.31
C LYS A 396 -21.88 23.16 -52.89
N ARG A 397 -22.97 22.76 -52.22
CA ARG A 397 -23.22 23.06 -50.80
C ARG A 397 -22.17 22.37 -49.93
N GLN A 398 -21.94 21.07 -50.12
CA GLN A 398 -21.00 20.28 -49.35
C GLN A 398 -19.55 20.75 -49.49
N VAL A 399 -19.11 21.11 -50.70
CA VAL A 399 -17.78 21.67 -50.97
C VAL A 399 -17.64 23.07 -50.34
N LYS A 400 -18.64 23.96 -50.47
CA LYS A 400 -18.57 25.30 -49.87
C LYS A 400 -18.70 25.32 -48.34
N GLN A 401 -19.30 24.29 -47.74
CA GLN A 401 -19.47 24.16 -46.29
C GLN A 401 -18.47 23.15 -45.67
N LEU A 402 -17.45 22.73 -46.43
CA LEU A 402 -16.48 21.74 -45.98
C LEU A 402 -15.62 22.32 -44.84
N THR A 403 -15.81 21.80 -43.63
CA THR A 403 -14.97 22.09 -42.47
C THR A 403 -13.89 21.03 -42.29
N PHE A 404 -12.83 21.33 -41.55
CA PHE A 404 -11.77 20.35 -41.26
C PHE A 404 -12.31 19.19 -40.39
N ALA A 405 -12.69 18.08 -41.03
CA ALA A 405 -13.38 16.96 -40.40
C ALA A 405 -12.56 15.65 -40.33
N LYS A 406 -11.22 15.73 -40.32
CA LYS A 406 -10.34 14.56 -40.34
C LYS A 406 -10.39 13.75 -39.02
N GLY A 407 -10.68 12.46 -39.12
CA GLY A 407 -10.64 11.50 -38.01
C GLY A 407 -11.84 11.55 -37.07
N THR A 408 -11.69 10.97 -35.87
CA THR A 408 -12.78 10.88 -34.87
C THR A 408 -13.26 12.25 -34.38
N PRO A 409 -14.48 12.40 -33.81
CA PRO A 409 -14.96 13.68 -33.27
C PRO A 409 -14.02 14.31 -32.22
N ASN A 410 -13.30 13.49 -31.44
CA ASN A 410 -12.28 14.00 -30.52
C ASN A 410 -10.99 14.45 -31.25
N THR A 411 -10.62 13.81 -32.36
CA THR A 411 -9.53 14.28 -33.25
C THR A 411 -9.90 15.62 -33.90
N GLN A 412 -11.10 15.72 -34.48
CA GLN A 412 -11.65 16.96 -35.05
C GLN A 412 -11.65 18.11 -34.04
N TYR A 413 -12.11 17.85 -32.81
CA TYR A 413 -12.05 18.83 -31.71
C TYR A 413 -10.61 19.28 -31.41
N ILE A 414 -9.62 18.38 -31.46
CA ILE A 414 -8.22 18.75 -31.22
C ILE A 414 -7.66 19.62 -32.36
N HIS A 415 -7.99 19.33 -33.61
CA HIS A 415 -7.66 20.21 -34.75
C HIS A 415 -8.28 21.59 -34.58
N ALA A 416 -9.59 21.67 -34.33
CA ALA A 416 -10.27 22.94 -34.09
C ALA A 416 -9.67 23.72 -32.90
N LEU A 417 -9.30 23.03 -31.81
CA LEU A 417 -8.65 23.66 -30.66
C LEU A 417 -7.28 24.26 -31.00
N TRP A 418 -6.45 23.56 -31.78
CA TRP A 418 -5.13 24.07 -32.19
C TRP A 418 -5.24 25.17 -33.24
N TRP A 419 -6.13 25.00 -34.23
CA TRP A 419 -6.43 26.01 -35.22
C TRP A 419 -6.94 27.30 -34.58
N ASN A 420 -7.97 27.24 -33.74
CA ASN A 420 -8.52 28.44 -33.09
C ASN A 420 -7.46 29.15 -32.24
N ARG A 421 -6.60 28.42 -31.51
CA ARG A 421 -5.48 29.04 -30.77
C ARG A 421 -4.48 29.75 -31.68
N PHE A 422 -4.17 29.19 -32.84
CA PHE A 422 -3.26 29.80 -33.79
C PHE A 422 -3.90 30.99 -34.49
N ALA A 423 -5.14 30.87 -34.96
CA ALA A 423 -5.90 31.94 -35.58
C ALA A 423 -6.10 33.14 -34.64
N GLU A 424 -6.51 32.93 -33.38
CA GLU A 424 -6.62 33.99 -32.37
C GLU A 424 -5.27 34.63 -32.03
N PHE A 425 -4.17 33.86 -32.05
CA PHE A 425 -2.82 34.41 -31.88
C PHE A 425 -2.43 35.30 -33.08
N ARG A 426 -2.68 34.85 -34.31
CA ARG A 426 -2.44 35.65 -35.52
C ARG A 426 -3.25 36.94 -35.52
N LEU A 427 -4.54 36.85 -35.20
CA LEU A 427 -5.44 38.00 -35.17
C LEU A 427 -5.05 39.00 -34.08
N ASN A 428 -4.98 38.57 -32.82
CA ASN A 428 -4.84 39.48 -31.68
C ASN A 428 -3.39 39.78 -31.26
N THR A 429 -2.40 39.00 -31.72
CA THR A 429 -0.98 39.20 -31.36
C THR A 429 -0.10 39.59 -32.56
N LEU A 430 -0.46 39.17 -33.78
CA LEU A 430 0.28 39.52 -35.00
C LEU A 430 -0.45 40.52 -35.91
N ASN A 431 -1.69 40.90 -35.57
CA ASN A 431 -2.57 41.74 -36.39
C ASN A 431 -2.70 41.22 -37.83
N LYS A 432 -2.87 39.90 -37.98
CA LYS A 432 -3.05 39.18 -39.25
C LYS A 432 -4.45 38.61 -39.39
N GLY A 433 -5.08 38.85 -40.53
CA GLY A 433 -6.43 38.41 -40.83
C GLY A 433 -6.51 36.92 -41.14
N ALA A 434 -7.72 36.35 -41.06
CA ALA A 434 -7.97 34.93 -41.33
C ALA A 434 -7.56 34.48 -42.74
N ASN A 435 -7.54 35.40 -43.71
CA ASN A 435 -7.16 35.11 -45.11
C ASN A 435 -5.67 35.32 -45.41
N ASP A 436 -4.90 35.93 -44.50
CA ASP A 436 -3.46 36.15 -44.71
C ASP A 436 -2.72 34.81 -44.70
N LEU A 437 -1.88 34.53 -45.70
CA LEU A 437 -1.08 33.30 -45.78
C LEU A 437 -0.14 33.17 -44.55
N PRO A 438 -0.24 32.10 -43.74
CA PRO A 438 0.64 31.92 -42.57
C PRO A 438 2.10 31.67 -42.98
N LYS A 439 3.05 32.26 -42.26
CA LYS A 439 4.48 32.03 -42.45
C LYS A 439 5.07 31.09 -41.40
N SER A 440 6.19 30.46 -41.71
CA SER A 440 6.97 29.64 -40.78
C SER A 440 7.36 30.39 -39.49
N GLU A 441 7.81 31.64 -39.61
CA GLU A 441 8.12 32.49 -38.45
C GLU A 441 6.90 32.72 -37.53
N GLU A 442 5.69 32.82 -38.08
CA GLU A 442 4.46 33.00 -37.30
C GLU A 442 4.15 31.72 -36.47
N LEU A 443 4.42 30.55 -37.05
CA LEU A 443 4.34 29.25 -36.36
C LEU A 443 5.41 29.12 -35.27
N GLU A 444 6.66 29.50 -35.55
CA GLU A 444 7.76 29.51 -34.57
C GLU A 444 7.40 30.40 -33.35
N ARG A 445 6.90 31.62 -33.60
CA ARG A 445 6.45 32.56 -32.56
C ARG A 445 5.24 32.02 -31.78
N PHE A 446 4.30 31.37 -32.45
CA PHE A 446 3.15 30.73 -31.80
C PHE A 446 3.58 29.59 -30.87
N PHE A 447 4.43 28.66 -31.34
CA PHE A 447 4.87 27.53 -30.51
C PHE A 447 5.73 27.97 -29.32
N THR A 448 6.57 29.00 -29.50
CA THR A 448 7.27 29.65 -28.38
C THR A 448 6.30 30.22 -27.35
N THR A 449 5.23 30.88 -27.80
CA THR A 449 4.26 31.54 -26.92
C THR A 449 3.33 30.56 -26.20
N ILE A 450 2.73 29.60 -26.91
CA ILE A 450 1.69 28.71 -26.38
C ILE A 450 2.21 27.82 -25.24
N VAL A 451 3.48 27.42 -25.31
CA VAL A 451 4.15 26.63 -24.27
C VAL A 451 4.19 27.37 -22.93
N SER A 452 4.46 28.68 -22.94
CA SER A 452 4.45 29.53 -21.73
C SER A 452 3.05 29.93 -21.25
N ARG A 453 1.99 29.67 -22.03
CA ARG A 453 0.60 30.02 -21.66
C ARG A 453 -0.24 28.80 -21.24
N VAL A 454 0.11 27.59 -21.65
CA VAL A 454 -0.61 26.36 -21.29
C VAL A 454 -0.04 25.74 -20.01
N LYS A 455 -0.86 25.71 -18.95
CA LYS A 455 -0.55 24.97 -17.71
C LYS A 455 -1.00 23.50 -17.83
N PRO A 456 -0.10 22.50 -17.68
CA PRO A 456 -0.48 21.09 -17.70
C PRO A 456 -1.25 20.68 -16.43
N ARG A 457 -1.81 19.46 -16.43
CA ARG A 457 -2.54 18.90 -15.27
C ARG A 457 -1.66 18.10 -14.30
N THR A 458 -0.49 17.66 -14.73
CA THR A 458 0.43 16.78 -13.98
C THR A 458 1.81 17.42 -13.85
N ASN A 459 2.43 17.72 -14.99
CA ASN A 459 3.78 18.27 -15.08
C ASN A 459 3.74 19.79 -14.84
N GLN A 460 4.86 20.38 -14.42
CA GLN A 460 4.98 21.84 -14.30
C GLN A 460 4.94 22.53 -15.67
N VAL A 461 5.53 21.89 -16.68
CA VAL A 461 5.65 22.37 -18.07
C VAL A 461 5.07 21.37 -19.08
N PRO A 462 4.61 21.80 -20.27
CA PRO A 462 4.00 20.90 -21.25
C PRO A 462 4.92 19.76 -21.71
N ALA A 463 4.32 18.62 -22.06
CA ALA A 463 5.07 17.48 -22.57
C ALA A 463 5.55 17.72 -24.02
N TYR A 464 6.77 17.29 -24.34
CA TYR A 464 7.37 17.34 -25.68
C TYR A 464 6.44 16.70 -26.74
N SER A 465 5.86 15.54 -26.42
CA SER A 465 4.93 14.82 -27.31
C SER A 465 3.63 15.59 -27.57
N TRP A 466 3.12 16.35 -26.59
CA TRP A 466 1.95 17.21 -26.75
C TRP A 466 2.23 18.36 -27.73
N LEU A 467 3.40 19.01 -27.60
CA LEU A 467 3.82 20.07 -28.52
C LEU A 467 4.01 19.51 -29.94
N LYS A 468 4.74 18.40 -30.09
CA LYS A 468 4.98 17.74 -31.38
C LYS A 468 3.68 17.33 -32.09
N SER A 469 2.69 16.82 -31.36
CA SER A 469 1.35 16.58 -31.92
C SER A 469 0.64 17.88 -32.30
N GLY A 470 0.71 18.91 -31.47
CA GLY A 470 0.14 20.24 -31.75
C GLY A 470 0.68 20.89 -33.01
N VAL A 471 1.99 20.75 -33.26
CA VAL A 471 2.65 21.19 -34.49
C VAL A 471 2.03 20.50 -35.70
N GLY A 472 1.88 19.17 -35.66
CA GLY A 472 1.19 18.40 -36.71
C GLY A 472 -0.24 18.87 -36.96
N PHE A 473 -1.06 18.99 -35.90
CA PHE A 473 -2.46 19.43 -36.03
C PHE A 473 -2.58 20.86 -36.58
N THR A 474 -1.67 21.76 -36.20
CA THR A 474 -1.65 23.15 -36.69
C THR A 474 -1.25 23.20 -38.16
N ILE A 475 -0.19 22.49 -38.56
CA ILE A 475 0.26 22.42 -39.96
C ILE A 475 -0.81 21.81 -40.86
N GLU A 476 -1.46 20.71 -40.45
CA GLU A 476 -2.55 20.11 -41.23
C GLU A 476 -3.75 21.06 -41.38
N SER A 477 -4.03 21.89 -40.37
CA SER A 477 -5.07 22.92 -40.45
C SER A 477 -4.67 24.06 -41.39
N CYS A 478 -3.42 24.53 -41.34
CA CYS A 478 -2.90 25.54 -42.27
C CYS A 478 -2.98 25.08 -43.74
N VAL A 479 -2.62 23.83 -44.03
CA VAL A 479 -2.72 23.23 -45.39
C VAL A 479 -4.17 23.17 -45.89
N PHE A 480 -5.14 22.99 -44.99
CA PHE A 480 -6.56 22.95 -45.37
C PHE A 480 -7.18 24.33 -45.58
N TYR A 481 -6.89 25.30 -44.69
CA TYR A 481 -7.46 26.64 -44.78
C TYR A 481 -6.71 27.56 -45.75
N HIS A 482 -5.50 27.21 -46.18
CA HIS A 482 -4.69 27.99 -47.12
C HIS A 482 -4.06 27.09 -48.19
N ASP A 483 -4.62 27.14 -49.41
CA ASP A 483 -4.20 26.37 -50.59
C ASP A 483 -2.70 26.48 -50.93
N LYS A 484 -2.13 27.68 -50.75
CA LYS A 484 -0.73 28.01 -51.04
C LYS A 484 0.23 27.77 -49.86
N PHE A 485 -0.24 27.21 -48.74
CA PHE A 485 0.62 27.00 -47.58
C PHE A 485 1.51 25.76 -47.73
N THR A 486 2.82 26.00 -47.85
CA THR A 486 3.85 24.95 -47.90
C THR A 486 5.02 25.31 -46.99
N LEU A 487 5.55 24.32 -46.26
CA LEU A 487 6.80 24.46 -45.51
C LEU A 487 7.94 23.74 -46.23
N SER A 488 9.00 24.49 -46.54
CA SER A 488 10.26 23.98 -47.09
C SER A 488 10.99 23.04 -46.11
N PRO A 489 11.96 22.22 -46.57
CA PRO A 489 12.78 21.40 -45.69
C PRO A 489 13.51 22.21 -44.61
N HIS A 490 14.00 23.41 -44.96
CA HIS A 490 14.67 24.32 -44.03
C HIS A 490 13.73 24.80 -42.92
N GLU A 491 12.50 25.22 -43.24
CA GLU A 491 11.54 25.68 -42.24
C GLU A 491 11.06 24.54 -41.33
N ARG A 492 10.93 23.31 -41.86
CA ARG A 492 10.63 22.13 -41.05
C ARG A 492 11.75 21.82 -40.05
N LEU A 493 13.01 21.95 -40.48
CA LEU A 493 14.16 21.81 -39.60
C LEU A 493 14.17 22.91 -38.53
N ARG A 494 13.94 24.19 -38.88
CA ARG A 494 13.84 25.29 -37.90
C ARG A 494 12.76 25.04 -36.85
N ILE A 495 11.56 24.60 -37.25
CA ILE A 495 10.49 24.26 -36.31
C ILE A 495 10.90 23.08 -35.41
N SER A 496 11.62 22.07 -35.91
CA SER A 496 12.17 20.99 -35.08
C SER A 496 13.20 21.51 -34.08
N SER A 497 14.19 22.28 -34.54
CA SER A 497 15.23 22.88 -33.70
C SER A 497 14.65 23.82 -32.63
N LEU A 498 13.54 24.53 -32.92
CA LEU A 498 12.80 25.29 -31.93
C LEU A 498 12.23 24.39 -30.83
N ILE A 499 11.59 23.27 -31.18
CA ILE A 499 11.02 22.33 -30.20
C ILE A 499 12.12 21.76 -29.31
N ASP A 500 13.27 21.40 -29.90
CA ASP A 500 14.41 20.86 -29.17
C ASP A 500 15.11 21.94 -28.30
N SER A 501 15.16 23.19 -28.76
CA SER A 501 15.61 24.33 -27.94
C SER A 501 14.66 24.63 -26.77
N LEU A 502 13.34 24.53 -26.98
CA LEU A 502 12.34 24.68 -25.90
C LEU A 502 12.47 23.55 -24.85
N LEU A 503 12.91 22.35 -25.26
CA LEU A 503 13.23 21.25 -24.34
C LEU A 503 14.52 21.55 -23.55
N GLN A 504 15.59 22.00 -24.22
CA GLN A 504 16.85 22.40 -23.57
C GLN A 504 16.64 23.57 -22.58
N GLN A 505 15.74 24.49 -22.89
CA GLN A 505 15.33 25.60 -22.01
C GLN A 505 14.42 25.15 -20.84
N GLY A 506 14.07 23.87 -20.72
CA GLY A 506 13.14 23.36 -19.72
C GLY A 506 11.69 23.87 -19.85
N LYS A 507 11.34 24.49 -20.98
CA LYS A 507 9.98 25.01 -21.25
C LYS A 507 9.00 23.92 -21.68
N VAL A 508 9.51 22.80 -22.20
CA VAL A 508 8.79 21.53 -22.31
C VAL A 508 9.62 20.43 -21.64
N THR A 509 8.97 19.31 -21.29
CA THR A 509 9.67 18.15 -20.71
C THR A 509 9.41 16.86 -21.49
N GLN A 510 10.40 15.95 -21.49
CA GLN A 510 10.22 14.55 -21.89
C GLN A 510 9.78 13.65 -20.73
N ASP A 511 9.77 14.16 -19.49
CA ASP A 511 9.34 13.40 -18.30
C ASP A 511 7.94 12.81 -18.48
N PRO A 512 7.75 11.52 -18.20
CA PRO A 512 6.46 10.88 -18.36
C PRO A 512 5.46 11.49 -17.38
N SER A 513 4.25 11.78 -17.87
CA SER A 513 3.20 12.41 -17.06
C SER A 513 2.65 11.56 -15.90
N TRP A 514 3.02 10.28 -15.89
CA TRP A 514 2.95 9.34 -14.77
C TRP A 514 3.93 8.19 -15.05
N GLU A 515 4.45 7.56 -14.01
CA GLU A 515 5.30 6.37 -14.12
C GLU A 515 4.57 5.20 -14.80
N ARG A 516 5.29 4.35 -15.53
CA ARG A 516 4.69 3.23 -16.27
C ARG A 516 4.82 1.96 -15.45
N SER A 517 3.72 1.24 -15.27
CA SER A 517 3.69 -0.04 -14.56
C SER A 517 3.02 -1.12 -15.40
N TRP A 518 3.15 -2.38 -14.96
CA TRP A 518 2.61 -3.55 -15.65
C TRP A 518 1.72 -4.34 -14.68
N ALA A 519 0.41 -4.14 -14.79
CA ALA A 519 -0.57 -4.82 -13.95
C ALA A 519 -0.95 -6.18 -14.56
N GLY A 520 -0.03 -7.14 -14.46
CA GLY A 520 -0.24 -8.55 -14.87
C GLY A 520 -1.26 -9.28 -13.96
N VAL A 521 -1.50 -10.56 -14.22
CA VAL A 521 -2.54 -11.32 -13.47
C VAL A 521 -2.30 -11.33 -11.96
N VAL A 522 -1.05 -11.49 -11.50
CA VAL A 522 -0.70 -11.45 -10.06
C VAL A 522 -1.14 -10.14 -9.40
N VAL A 523 -0.83 -9.00 -10.05
CA VAL A 523 -1.23 -7.67 -9.58
C VAL A 523 -2.76 -7.53 -9.63
N VAL A 524 -3.43 -8.00 -10.69
CA VAL A 524 -4.90 -7.98 -10.78
C VAL A 524 -5.55 -8.80 -9.66
N ARG A 525 -5.06 -10.01 -9.38
CA ARG A 525 -5.51 -10.85 -8.26
C ARG A 525 -5.43 -10.08 -6.95
N LYS A 526 -4.29 -9.45 -6.65
CA LYS A 526 -4.12 -8.63 -5.45
C LYS A 526 -5.10 -7.44 -5.40
N LEU A 527 -5.23 -6.68 -6.49
CA LEU A 527 -6.19 -5.57 -6.59
C LEU A 527 -7.64 -6.00 -6.31
N ILE A 528 -8.06 -7.18 -6.80
CA ILE A 528 -9.42 -7.69 -6.57
C ILE A 528 -9.62 -8.16 -5.13
N HIS A 529 -8.72 -9.00 -4.62
CA HIS A 529 -8.81 -9.50 -3.25
C HIS A 529 -8.87 -8.32 -2.26
N SER A 530 -7.99 -7.32 -2.41
CA SER A 530 -7.99 -6.15 -1.54
C SER A 530 -9.28 -5.30 -1.62
N LEU A 531 -9.93 -5.18 -2.78
CA LEU A 531 -11.23 -4.51 -2.88
C LEU A 531 -12.34 -5.26 -2.13
N VAL A 532 -12.33 -6.60 -2.20
CA VAL A 532 -13.31 -7.47 -1.53
C VAL A 532 -13.06 -7.51 -0.02
N THR A 533 -11.81 -7.73 0.41
CA THR A 533 -11.41 -7.70 1.83
C THR A 533 -11.72 -6.35 2.48
N GLN A 534 -11.50 -5.22 1.80
CA GLN A 534 -11.90 -3.91 2.35
C GLN A 534 -13.44 -3.78 2.50
N ALA A 535 -14.23 -4.36 1.58
CA ALA A 535 -15.69 -4.33 1.71
C ALA A 535 -16.18 -5.17 2.90
N PHE A 536 -15.52 -6.29 3.22
CA PHE A 536 -15.78 -7.08 4.42
C PHE A 536 -15.30 -6.40 5.72
N GLN A 537 -14.09 -5.84 5.74
CA GLN A 537 -13.48 -5.24 6.95
C GLN A 537 -14.06 -3.88 7.36
N TYR A 538 -14.58 -3.09 6.41
CA TYR A 538 -15.03 -1.72 6.67
C TYR A 538 -16.49 -1.46 6.25
N GLY A 539 -17.16 -2.47 5.69
CA GLY A 539 -18.48 -2.37 5.09
C GLY A 539 -18.48 -1.64 3.74
N THR A 540 -19.53 -1.86 2.96
CA THR A 540 -19.81 -1.13 1.71
C THR A 540 -21.21 -0.54 1.72
N MET A 541 -21.45 0.52 0.95
CA MET A 541 -22.80 1.06 0.74
C MET A 541 -23.68 0.10 -0.07
N THR A 542 -23.07 -0.59 -1.04
CA THR A 542 -23.68 -1.66 -1.83
C THR A 542 -22.60 -2.58 -2.38
N TRP A 543 -22.87 -3.88 -2.39
CA TRP A 543 -22.00 -4.88 -3.00
C TRP A 543 -21.97 -4.79 -4.53
N ASP A 544 -23.01 -4.25 -5.17
CA ASP A 544 -23.08 -4.10 -6.63
C ASP A 544 -21.93 -3.24 -7.16
N ILE A 545 -21.54 -2.18 -6.43
CA ILE A 545 -20.41 -1.32 -6.80
C ILE A 545 -19.07 -2.01 -6.54
N VAL A 546 -18.95 -2.85 -5.51
CA VAL A 546 -17.72 -3.62 -5.24
C VAL A 546 -17.49 -4.60 -6.40
N LEU A 547 -18.51 -5.39 -6.74
CA LEU A 547 -18.42 -6.35 -7.84
C LEU A 547 -18.24 -5.66 -9.20
N ALA A 548 -18.94 -4.56 -9.46
CA ALA A 548 -18.78 -3.80 -10.71
C ALA A 548 -17.36 -3.20 -10.84
N LYS A 549 -16.73 -2.81 -9.74
CA LYS A 549 -15.30 -2.43 -9.74
C LYS A 549 -14.42 -3.62 -10.08
N CYS A 550 -14.63 -4.77 -9.45
CA CYS A 550 -13.86 -5.98 -9.72
C CYS A 550 -13.98 -6.41 -11.19
N LEU A 551 -15.20 -6.51 -11.72
CA LEU A 551 -15.44 -6.82 -13.13
C LEU A 551 -14.76 -5.82 -14.07
N SER A 552 -14.78 -4.52 -13.74
CA SER A 552 -14.16 -3.49 -14.59
C SER A 552 -12.63 -3.58 -14.69
N ILE A 553 -11.96 -4.16 -13.68
CA ILE A 553 -10.52 -4.43 -13.72
C ILE A 553 -10.25 -5.77 -14.43
N VAL A 554 -10.93 -6.84 -14.00
CA VAL A 554 -10.74 -8.21 -14.52
C VAL A 554 -11.03 -8.26 -16.02
N LEU A 555 -12.19 -7.77 -16.46
CA LEU A 555 -12.61 -7.87 -17.86
C LEU A 555 -11.68 -7.08 -18.79
N VAL A 556 -11.19 -5.91 -18.37
CA VAL A 556 -10.24 -5.12 -19.17
C VAL A 556 -8.87 -5.81 -19.28
N SER A 557 -8.40 -6.46 -18.21
CA SER A 557 -7.15 -7.25 -18.26
C SER A 557 -7.31 -8.52 -19.09
N ALA A 558 -8.43 -9.24 -18.95
CA ALA A 558 -8.74 -10.46 -19.70
C ALA A 558 -8.83 -10.22 -21.21
N LEU A 559 -9.47 -9.13 -21.63
CA LEU A 559 -9.63 -8.75 -23.04
C LEU A 559 -8.39 -8.06 -23.65
N GLY A 560 -7.39 -7.71 -22.84
CA GLY A 560 -6.27 -6.86 -23.26
C GLY A 560 -6.72 -5.53 -23.86
N ALA A 561 -7.86 -5.00 -23.39
CA ALA A 561 -8.53 -3.84 -23.95
C ALA A 561 -8.03 -2.53 -23.31
N ARG A 562 -8.29 -1.37 -23.93
CA ARG A 562 -8.20 -0.08 -23.24
C ARG A 562 -9.53 0.18 -22.54
N ALA A 563 -9.50 0.99 -21.47
CA ALA A 563 -10.72 1.47 -20.81
C ALA A 563 -11.78 1.99 -21.79
N GLY A 564 -11.38 2.83 -22.75
CA GLY A 564 -12.27 3.42 -23.75
C GLY A 564 -12.68 2.49 -24.91
N ASP A 565 -12.18 1.26 -24.96
CA ASP A 565 -12.63 0.24 -25.92
C ASP A 565 -13.89 -0.49 -25.36
N VAL A 566 -14.13 -0.44 -24.02
CA VAL A 566 -15.29 -1.07 -23.34
C VAL A 566 -16.18 -0.11 -22.55
N THR A 567 -15.75 1.14 -22.33
CA THR A 567 -16.51 2.22 -21.66
C THR A 567 -16.63 3.45 -22.56
N VAL A 568 -17.57 4.35 -22.26
CA VAL A 568 -17.78 5.58 -23.04
C VAL A 568 -16.53 6.46 -23.00
N ALA A 569 -15.96 6.79 -24.17
CA ALA A 569 -14.91 7.80 -24.28
C ALA A 569 -15.52 9.20 -24.51
N PRO A 570 -14.83 10.29 -24.10
CA PRO A 570 -15.30 11.65 -24.35
C PRO A 570 -15.51 11.93 -25.84
N ARG A 571 -16.68 12.48 -26.19
CA ARG A 571 -17.11 12.80 -27.57
C ARG A 571 -17.33 11.59 -28.50
N ASP A 572 -17.49 10.37 -27.97
CA ASP A 572 -18.09 9.31 -28.77
C ASP A 572 -19.57 9.64 -29.03
N GLN A 573 -19.96 9.61 -30.31
CA GLN A 573 -21.32 9.98 -30.80
C GLN A 573 -22.00 8.86 -31.61
N HIS A 574 -21.33 7.73 -31.82
CA HIS A 574 -21.89 6.59 -32.54
C HIS A 574 -22.74 5.72 -31.60
N THR A 575 -23.59 4.87 -32.18
CA THR A 575 -24.52 3.98 -31.45
C THR A 575 -23.78 2.96 -30.58
N LEU A 576 -24.16 2.87 -29.30
CA LEU A 576 -23.58 1.96 -28.28
C LEU A 576 -22.02 2.02 -28.22
N PRO A 577 -21.41 3.16 -27.83
CA PRO A 577 -19.96 3.34 -27.80
C PRO A 577 -19.32 2.74 -26.53
N TYR A 578 -19.67 1.50 -26.21
CA TYR A 578 -19.26 0.75 -25.02
C TYR A 578 -19.62 -0.73 -25.18
N LEU A 579 -19.04 -1.59 -24.32
CA LEU A 579 -19.36 -3.01 -24.31
C LEU A 579 -20.78 -3.23 -23.73
N VAL A 580 -21.62 -3.96 -24.46
CA VAL A 580 -23.00 -4.33 -24.05
C VAL A 580 -23.14 -5.84 -23.91
N TYR A 581 -24.18 -6.29 -23.21
CA TYR A 581 -24.38 -7.73 -22.97
C TYR A 581 -24.52 -8.56 -24.25
N LYS A 582 -25.14 -8.06 -25.32
CA LYS A 582 -25.20 -8.76 -26.62
C LYS A 582 -23.85 -8.97 -27.30
N ASP A 583 -22.81 -8.23 -26.90
CA ASP A 583 -21.45 -8.44 -27.38
C ASP A 583 -20.74 -9.58 -26.65
N VAL A 584 -21.33 -10.11 -25.58
CA VAL A 584 -20.82 -11.20 -24.74
C VAL A 584 -21.74 -12.41 -24.86
N ILE A 585 -21.35 -13.39 -25.68
CA ILE A 585 -22.10 -14.62 -25.88
C ILE A 585 -21.52 -15.71 -24.97
N ILE A 586 -22.24 -16.08 -23.90
CA ILE A 586 -21.83 -17.14 -22.97
C ILE A 586 -22.56 -18.44 -23.32
N LYS A 587 -21.82 -19.50 -23.60
CA LYS A 587 -22.33 -20.83 -23.93
C LYS A 587 -21.75 -21.91 -23.01
N MET A 588 -22.53 -22.92 -22.71
CA MET A 588 -22.08 -24.13 -22.01
C MET A 588 -21.69 -25.19 -23.04
N LYS A 589 -20.39 -25.44 -23.21
CA LYS A 589 -19.87 -26.22 -24.36
C LYS A 589 -20.07 -27.72 -24.18
N GLU A 590 -19.37 -28.31 -23.23
CA GLU A 590 -19.35 -29.74 -22.89
C GLU A 590 -19.51 -29.83 -21.37
N GLY A 591 -20.44 -30.63 -20.85
CA GLY A 591 -20.74 -30.72 -19.40
C GLY A 591 -22.09 -30.10 -18.98
N SER A 592 -22.20 -29.67 -17.72
CA SER A 592 -23.44 -29.14 -17.10
C SER A 592 -23.20 -28.17 -15.92
N THR A 593 -21.95 -27.83 -15.64
CA THR A 593 -21.51 -27.02 -14.48
C THR A 593 -21.26 -25.55 -14.86
N ILE A 594 -20.89 -24.72 -13.87
CA ILE A 594 -20.48 -23.33 -14.10
C ILE A 594 -19.10 -23.21 -14.76
N ASP A 595 -18.25 -24.22 -14.63
CA ASP A 595 -16.88 -24.20 -15.16
C ASP A 595 -16.83 -24.65 -16.64
N ASP A 596 -17.92 -25.26 -17.13
CA ASP A 596 -18.15 -25.64 -18.54
C ASP A 596 -18.55 -24.44 -19.43
N LEU A 597 -18.58 -23.23 -18.88
CA LEU A 597 -18.97 -22.01 -19.57
C LEU A 597 -17.80 -21.38 -20.34
N VAL A 598 -18.11 -20.98 -21.58
CA VAL A 598 -17.21 -20.32 -22.51
C VAL A 598 -17.89 -19.05 -23.01
N ALA A 599 -17.19 -17.91 -22.91
CA ALA A 599 -17.66 -16.62 -23.39
C ALA A 599 -16.89 -16.18 -24.64
N VAL A 600 -17.62 -15.70 -25.64
CA VAL A 600 -17.09 -15.04 -26.83
C VAL A 600 -17.45 -13.55 -26.73
N VAL A 601 -16.44 -12.69 -26.66
CA VAL A 601 -16.59 -11.24 -26.47
C VAL A 601 -16.19 -10.48 -27.73
N THR A 602 -17.07 -9.63 -28.24
CA THR A 602 -16.85 -8.84 -29.47
C THR A 602 -16.57 -7.38 -29.14
N LEU A 603 -15.36 -6.89 -29.44
CA LEU A 603 -14.94 -5.51 -29.19
C LEU A 603 -15.24 -4.62 -30.41
N ARG A 604 -16.34 -3.87 -30.33
CA ARG A 604 -16.83 -2.98 -31.41
C ARG A 604 -16.31 -1.53 -31.38
N ASN A 605 -15.74 -1.09 -30.26
CA ASN A 605 -15.34 0.30 -30.04
C ASN A 605 -13.80 0.49 -29.95
N GLU A 606 -13.00 -0.44 -30.50
CA GLU A 606 -11.54 -0.32 -30.43
C GLU A 606 -11.02 0.93 -31.17
N LYS A 607 -10.10 1.66 -30.51
CA LYS A 607 -9.50 2.86 -31.08
C LYS A 607 -8.75 2.57 -32.40
N GLY A 608 -9.32 3.05 -33.49
CA GLY A 608 -8.79 2.97 -34.86
C GLY A 608 -9.84 2.46 -35.85
N ASP A 609 -10.67 1.54 -35.37
CA ASP A 609 -11.57 0.72 -36.19
C ASP A 609 -13.04 0.81 -35.71
N LYS A 610 -13.35 1.86 -34.95
CA LYS A 610 -14.71 2.21 -34.53
C LYS A 610 -15.65 2.28 -35.74
N ALA A 611 -16.82 1.65 -35.60
CA ALA A 611 -17.86 1.59 -36.64
C ALA A 611 -17.50 0.81 -37.92
N ASP A 612 -16.43 0.01 -37.92
CA ASP A 612 -16.15 -0.99 -38.98
C ASP A 612 -16.34 -2.42 -38.44
N PRO A 613 -17.52 -3.05 -38.62
CA PRO A 613 -17.80 -4.37 -38.06
C PRO A 613 -16.87 -5.48 -38.55
N LYS A 614 -16.21 -5.29 -39.71
CA LYS A 614 -15.29 -6.29 -40.30
C LYS A 614 -13.97 -6.39 -39.54
N LYS A 615 -13.68 -5.42 -38.67
CA LYS A 615 -12.44 -5.34 -37.87
C LYS A 615 -12.65 -5.53 -36.38
N ASN A 616 -13.86 -5.86 -35.95
CA ASN A 616 -14.17 -6.14 -34.54
C ASN A 616 -13.27 -7.27 -34.03
N ARG A 617 -12.48 -7.00 -32.99
CA ARG A 617 -11.69 -8.06 -32.34
C ARG A 617 -12.60 -8.94 -31.50
N ILE A 618 -12.52 -10.25 -31.73
CA ILE A 618 -13.24 -11.26 -30.95
C ILE A 618 -12.24 -11.91 -29.99
N VAL A 619 -12.65 -12.11 -28.73
CA VAL A 619 -11.84 -12.73 -27.68
C VAL A 619 -12.60 -13.90 -27.05
N LEU A 620 -11.95 -15.06 -26.99
CA LEU A 620 -12.43 -16.24 -26.27
C LEU A 620 -11.99 -16.20 -24.81
N LEU A 621 -12.90 -16.54 -23.89
CA LEU A 621 -12.65 -16.68 -22.45
C LEU A 621 -13.35 -17.95 -21.95
N LYS A 622 -12.71 -18.71 -21.07
CA LYS A 622 -13.34 -19.83 -20.33
C LYS A 622 -13.61 -19.45 -18.88
N ALA A 623 -14.48 -20.20 -18.22
CA ALA A 623 -14.61 -20.14 -16.78
C ALA A 623 -13.38 -20.80 -16.13
N LEU A 624 -12.85 -20.17 -15.07
CA LEU A 624 -11.66 -20.66 -14.36
C LEU A 624 -12.10 -21.70 -13.33
N PRO A 625 -11.66 -22.97 -13.42
CA PRO A 625 -12.22 -24.07 -12.61
C PRO A 625 -11.78 -24.05 -11.13
N SER A 626 -10.76 -23.28 -10.80
CA SER A 626 -10.28 -23.13 -9.42
C SER A 626 -11.19 -22.19 -8.60
N PRO A 627 -11.66 -22.61 -7.41
CA PRO A 627 -12.40 -21.73 -6.49
C PRO A 627 -11.61 -20.46 -6.15
N ARG A 628 -10.29 -20.57 -5.92
CA ARG A 628 -9.38 -19.45 -5.61
C ARG A 628 -9.32 -18.39 -6.71
N ASP A 629 -9.64 -18.77 -7.95
CA ASP A 629 -9.60 -17.90 -9.13
C ASP A 629 -10.98 -17.35 -9.52
N SER A 630 -12.04 -17.70 -8.77
CA SER A 630 -13.42 -17.26 -9.08
C SER A 630 -13.58 -15.75 -9.02
N LEU A 631 -12.84 -15.05 -8.15
CA LEU A 631 -12.81 -13.58 -8.07
C LEU A 631 -12.06 -12.93 -9.25
N VAL A 632 -11.18 -13.66 -9.95
CA VAL A 632 -10.51 -13.18 -11.19
C VAL A 632 -11.10 -13.79 -12.46
N CYS A 633 -12.20 -14.53 -12.35
CA CYS A 633 -12.91 -15.09 -13.50
C CYS A 633 -13.91 -14.06 -14.07
N PRO A 634 -13.71 -13.57 -15.31
CA PRO A 634 -14.59 -12.56 -15.92
C PRO A 634 -16.02 -13.07 -16.09
N ILE A 635 -16.21 -14.36 -16.40
CA ILE A 635 -17.53 -14.98 -16.59
C ILE A 635 -18.30 -15.02 -15.27
N LYS A 636 -17.67 -15.50 -14.19
CA LYS A 636 -18.30 -15.64 -12.87
C LYS A 636 -18.69 -14.29 -12.27
N LEU A 637 -17.81 -13.28 -12.34
CA LEU A 637 -18.14 -11.92 -11.94
C LEU A 637 -19.27 -11.29 -12.77
N LEU A 638 -19.28 -11.53 -14.09
CA LEU A 638 -20.31 -11.02 -14.99
C LEU A 638 -21.68 -11.64 -14.68
N LEU A 639 -21.74 -12.96 -14.43
CA LEU A 639 -22.98 -13.64 -14.07
C LEU A 639 -23.49 -13.22 -12.68
N ALA A 640 -22.61 -13.12 -11.67
CA ALA A 640 -22.98 -12.61 -10.35
C ALA A 640 -23.60 -11.20 -10.44
N LEU A 641 -23.02 -10.30 -11.24
CA LEU A 641 -23.57 -8.98 -11.48
C LEU A 641 -24.86 -9.01 -12.32
N ALA A 642 -24.95 -9.87 -13.33
CA ALA A 642 -26.14 -9.96 -14.17
C ALA A 642 -27.36 -10.45 -13.36
N LEU A 643 -27.18 -11.45 -12.49
CA LEU A 643 -28.18 -11.92 -11.53
C LEU A 643 -28.62 -10.78 -10.60
N ARG A 644 -27.68 -10.06 -9.97
CA ARG A 644 -27.98 -8.94 -9.07
C ARG A 644 -28.72 -7.80 -9.77
N LEU A 645 -28.28 -7.43 -10.97
CA LEU A 645 -28.84 -6.29 -11.72
C LEU A 645 -30.09 -6.67 -12.56
N GLY A 646 -30.59 -7.91 -12.47
CA GLY A 646 -31.79 -8.36 -13.21
C GLY A 646 -31.59 -8.38 -14.72
N ASN A 647 -30.37 -8.64 -15.19
CA ASN A 647 -30.02 -8.71 -16.61
C ASN A 647 -30.13 -10.12 -17.21
N VAL A 648 -30.57 -11.08 -16.41
CA VAL A 648 -30.94 -12.45 -16.75
C VAL A 648 -32.33 -12.72 -16.15
N PRO A 649 -33.12 -13.67 -16.69
CA PRO A 649 -34.48 -13.93 -16.19
C PRO A 649 -34.49 -14.74 -14.88
N GLU A 650 -33.43 -15.47 -14.57
CA GLU A 650 -33.30 -16.24 -13.33
C GLU A 650 -32.87 -15.38 -12.13
N THR A 651 -33.29 -15.78 -10.92
CA THR A 651 -32.98 -15.09 -9.65
C THR A 651 -31.92 -15.81 -8.81
N CYS A 652 -31.38 -16.95 -9.25
CA CYS A 652 -30.25 -17.63 -8.62
C CYS A 652 -29.32 -18.26 -9.66
N ILE A 653 -28.10 -18.59 -9.26
CA ILE A 653 -27.10 -19.16 -10.19
C ILE A 653 -27.45 -20.60 -10.57
N GLU A 654 -28.08 -21.37 -9.67
CA GLU A 654 -28.51 -22.76 -9.89
C GLU A 654 -29.47 -22.85 -11.06
N ASP A 655 -30.54 -22.05 -11.04
CA ASP A 655 -31.53 -22.04 -12.11
C ASP A 655 -30.94 -21.46 -13.41
N LEU A 656 -30.04 -20.47 -13.34
CA LEU A 656 -29.35 -19.95 -14.52
C LEU A 656 -28.54 -21.05 -15.23
N ILE A 657 -27.74 -21.81 -14.49
CA ILE A 657 -26.92 -22.91 -15.03
C ILE A 657 -27.82 -24.03 -15.57
N LYS A 658 -28.80 -24.47 -14.78
CA LYS A 658 -29.78 -25.52 -15.13
C LYS A 658 -30.61 -25.17 -16.36
N ASN A 659 -31.12 -23.94 -16.45
CA ASN A 659 -31.89 -23.48 -17.62
C ASN A 659 -30.98 -23.29 -18.83
N THR A 660 -29.74 -22.83 -18.65
CA THR A 660 -28.76 -22.73 -19.73
C THR A 660 -28.41 -24.10 -20.31
N ALA A 661 -28.21 -25.12 -19.46
CA ALA A 661 -28.00 -26.50 -19.89
C ALA A 661 -29.20 -27.08 -20.67
N ARG A 662 -30.44 -26.71 -20.28
CA ARG A 662 -31.70 -27.16 -20.91
C ARG A 662 -32.02 -26.48 -22.26
N ARG A 663 -31.45 -25.30 -22.55
CA ARG A 663 -31.72 -24.57 -23.80
C ARG A 663 -31.07 -25.27 -25.00
N LYS A 664 -31.78 -25.39 -26.13
CA LYS A 664 -31.27 -26.01 -27.37
C LYS A 664 -29.94 -25.41 -27.87
N ASN A 665 -29.73 -24.11 -27.68
CA ASN A 665 -28.50 -23.41 -28.06
C ASN A 665 -27.45 -23.32 -26.92
N ARG A 666 -27.77 -23.87 -25.74
CA ARG A 666 -26.94 -23.88 -24.52
C ARG A 666 -26.33 -22.51 -24.16
N THR A 667 -27.05 -21.43 -24.46
CA THR A 667 -26.58 -20.04 -24.34
C THR A 667 -27.31 -19.32 -23.19
N VAL A 668 -26.60 -18.49 -22.42
CA VAL A 668 -27.20 -17.61 -21.40
C VAL A 668 -28.08 -16.56 -22.09
N LEU A 669 -29.29 -16.31 -21.56
CA LEU A 669 -30.21 -15.32 -22.12
C LEU A 669 -30.11 -14.00 -21.36
N TRP A 670 -29.83 -12.91 -22.09
CA TRP A 670 -29.82 -11.56 -21.55
C TRP A 670 -31.21 -10.93 -21.63
N SER A 671 -31.77 -10.52 -20.50
CA SER A 671 -33.06 -9.82 -20.44
C SER A 671 -33.01 -8.45 -21.12
N PHE A 672 -31.86 -7.77 -21.05
CA PHE A 672 -31.65 -6.45 -21.65
C PHE A 672 -30.32 -6.44 -22.45
N PRO A 673 -30.32 -6.96 -23.69
CA PRO A 673 -29.10 -7.18 -24.48
C PRO A 673 -28.28 -5.90 -24.75
N GLU A 674 -28.91 -4.74 -24.79
CA GLU A 674 -28.25 -3.46 -25.10
C GLU A 674 -27.76 -2.68 -23.87
N ARG A 675 -28.00 -3.17 -22.64
CA ARG A 675 -27.43 -2.58 -21.44
C ARG A 675 -25.91 -2.69 -21.44
N SER A 676 -25.25 -1.70 -20.85
CA SER A 676 -23.80 -1.70 -20.72
C SER A 676 -23.34 -2.76 -19.72
N VAL A 677 -22.28 -3.49 -20.05
CA VAL A 677 -21.58 -4.37 -19.10
C VAL A 677 -20.92 -3.56 -17.97
N HIS A 678 -20.52 -2.32 -18.27
CA HIS A 678 -19.95 -1.40 -17.30
C HIS A 678 -20.90 -0.22 -17.06
N CYS A 679 -21.81 -0.38 -16.11
CA CYS A 679 -22.76 0.66 -15.71
C CYS A 679 -22.10 1.80 -14.91
N ALA A 680 -22.66 3.00 -15.01
CA ALA A 680 -22.22 4.17 -14.28
C ALA A 680 -22.55 4.06 -12.78
N PHE A 681 -21.71 4.64 -11.93
CA PHE A 681 -22.00 4.74 -10.49
C PHE A 681 -22.85 5.99 -10.18
N GLY A 682 -23.85 5.81 -9.34
CA GLY A 682 -24.71 6.89 -8.84
C GLY A 682 -23.95 7.86 -7.92
N ALA A 683 -24.60 8.99 -7.60
CA ALA A 683 -24.01 10.00 -6.72
C ALA A 683 -23.57 9.39 -5.38
N ASN A 684 -22.38 9.78 -4.91
CA ASN A 684 -21.73 9.29 -3.69
C ASN A 684 -21.51 7.76 -3.62
N GLY A 685 -21.67 7.02 -4.73
CA GLY A 685 -21.55 5.56 -4.72
C GLY A 685 -22.69 4.85 -3.98
N ALA A 686 -23.90 5.39 -4.05
CA ALA A 686 -25.08 4.80 -3.41
C ALA A 686 -25.60 3.54 -4.14
N ALA A 687 -25.55 3.51 -5.47
CA ALA A 687 -26.06 2.43 -6.32
C ALA A 687 -25.39 2.41 -7.70
N VAL A 688 -25.57 1.31 -8.44
CA VAL A 688 -25.25 1.21 -9.87
C VAL A 688 -26.41 1.77 -10.70
N THR A 689 -26.14 2.64 -11.67
CA THR A 689 -27.14 3.18 -12.60
C THR A 689 -27.22 2.30 -13.85
N ILE A 690 -28.11 1.31 -13.82
CA ILE A 690 -28.18 0.22 -14.81
C ILE A 690 -28.40 0.66 -16.27
N ASP A 691 -29.17 1.72 -16.49
CA ASP A 691 -29.48 2.21 -17.86
C ASP A 691 -28.49 3.30 -18.34
N LYS A 692 -27.34 3.46 -17.67
CA LYS A 692 -26.31 4.43 -18.04
C LYS A 692 -24.94 3.79 -18.09
N ALA A 693 -24.28 3.84 -19.25
CA ALA A 693 -22.91 3.35 -19.40
C ALA A 693 -21.88 4.20 -18.62
N ALA A 694 -20.87 3.54 -18.08
CA ALA A 694 -19.74 4.18 -17.42
C ALA A 694 -18.88 4.97 -18.43
N GLY A 695 -18.41 6.15 -18.01
CA GLY A 695 -17.35 6.87 -18.71
C GLY A 695 -15.97 6.42 -18.24
N ASN A 696 -14.98 6.35 -19.13
CA ASN A 696 -13.61 5.85 -18.89
C ASN A 696 -12.89 6.39 -17.62
N HIS A 697 -13.28 7.57 -17.13
CA HIS A 697 -12.81 8.13 -15.87
C HIS A 697 -13.16 7.28 -14.63
N GLN A 698 -14.24 6.49 -14.67
CA GLN A 698 -14.73 5.68 -13.56
C GLN A 698 -13.81 4.49 -13.31
N LEU A 699 -13.34 3.83 -14.38
CA LEU A 699 -12.31 2.81 -14.27
C LEU A 699 -10.97 3.40 -13.81
N THR A 700 -10.61 4.61 -14.25
CA THR A 700 -9.40 5.31 -13.74
C THR A 700 -9.48 5.64 -12.23
N GLN A 701 -10.68 5.93 -11.71
CA GLN A 701 -10.90 6.09 -10.27
C GLN A 701 -10.92 4.75 -9.53
N THR A 702 -11.50 3.71 -10.14
CA THR A 702 -11.54 2.35 -9.62
C THR A 702 -10.13 1.78 -9.45
N MET A 703 -9.29 1.89 -10.48
CA MET A 703 -7.87 1.51 -10.41
C MET A 703 -7.16 2.23 -9.26
N ALA A 704 -7.29 3.55 -9.15
CA ALA A 704 -6.65 4.31 -8.09
C ALA A 704 -7.12 3.92 -6.67
N GLN A 705 -8.40 3.54 -6.51
CA GLN A 705 -8.88 2.98 -5.24
C GLN A 705 -8.29 1.58 -4.98
N ALA A 706 -8.31 0.71 -5.98
CA ALA A 706 -7.81 -0.67 -5.86
C ALA A 706 -6.31 -0.71 -5.54
N THR A 707 -5.52 0.16 -6.16
CA THR A 707 -4.08 0.35 -5.87
C THR A 707 -3.84 0.65 -4.39
N LEU A 708 -4.54 1.67 -3.85
CA LEU A 708 -4.42 2.04 -2.43
C LEU A 708 -4.89 0.90 -1.51
N ALA A 709 -5.98 0.22 -1.88
CA ALA A 709 -6.50 -0.93 -1.13
C ALA A 709 -5.51 -2.10 -1.10
N ALA A 710 -4.75 -2.30 -2.18
CA ALA A 710 -3.70 -3.30 -2.31
C ALA A 710 -2.36 -2.90 -1.67
N GLY A 711 -2.24 -1.69 -1.10
CA GLY A 711 -0.99 -1.19 -0.53
C GLY A 711 0.09 -0.86 -1.56
N LEU A 712 -0.26 -0.76 -2.85
CA LEU A 712 0.68 -0.40 -3.90
C LEU A 712 1.02 1.09 -3.82
N LEU A 713 2.31 1.40 -3.80
CA LEU A 713 2.86 2.75 -3.64
C LEU A 713 2.81 3.53 -4.95
N THR A 714 2.95 2.85 -6.09
CA THR A 714 2.81 3.46 -7.43
C THR A 714 1.34 3.46 -7.86
N ARG A 715 0.84 4.65 -8.25
CA ARG A 715 -0.54 4.80 -8.74
C ARG A 715 -0.75 4.13 -10.10
N LEU A 716 -1.45 3.00 -10.13
CA LEU A 716 -1.83 2.35 -11.38
C LEU A 716 -2.94 3.09 -12.15
N HIS A 717 -2.87 3.01 -13.48
CA HIS A 717 -3.84 3.50 -14.43
C HIS A 717 -4.42 2.35 -15.27
N ALA A 718 -5.58 2.57 -15.89
CA ALA A 718 -6.25 1.53 -16.70
C ALA A 718 -5.45 1.10 -17.96
N HIS A 719 -4.43 1.85 -18.37
CA HIS A 719 -3.51 1.42 -19.44
C HIS A 719 -2.51 0.36 -18.96
N ASP A 720 -2.21 0.29 -17.66
CA ASP A 720 -1.24 -0.63 -17.09
C ASP A 720 -1.77 -2.07 -17.06
N LEU A 721 -3.11 -2.25 -17.07
CA LEU A 721 -3.77 -3.54 -17.31
C LEU A 721 -3.47 -4.07 -18.72
N ARG A 722 -3.54 -3.21 -19.76
CA ARG A 722 -3.23 -3.61 -21.15
C ARG A 722 -1.72 -3.87 -21.34
N ARG A 723 -0.87 -3.18 -20.57
CA ARG A 723 0.59 -3.46 -20.52
C ARG A 723 0.88 -4.79 -19.83
N GLY A 724 0.27 -5.05 -18.68
CA GLY A 724 0.35 -6.32 -17.97
C GLY A 724 -0.12 -7.47 -18.85
N ALA A 725 -1.27 -7.34 -19.52
CA ALA A 725 -1.74 -8.34 -20.47
C ALA A 725 -0.75 -8.65 -21.61
N ALA A 726 -0.10 -7.63 -22.18
CA ALA A 726 0.94 -7.84 -23.18
C ALA A 726 2.20 -8.52 -22.60
N ARG A 727 2.58 -8.18 -21.37
CA ARG A 727 3.75 -8.72 -20.66
C ARG A 727 3.55 -10.16 -20.23
N ASP A 728 2.43 -10.50 -19.60
CA ASP A 728 2.08 -11.88 -19.25
C ASP A 728 2.07 -12.77 -20.51
N THR A 729 1.42 -12.30 -21.59
CA THR A 729 1.31 -13.04 -22.86
C THR A 729 2.68 -13.29 -23.49
N ALA A 730 3.63 -12.36 -23.35
CA ALA A 730 5.00 -12.50 -23.85
C ALA A 730 5.84 -13.53 -23.08
N HIS A 731 5.40 -13.97 -21.89
CA HIS A 731 6.05 -15.01 -21.07
C HIS A 731 5.27 -16.32 -21.00
N LEU A 732 4.27 -16.50 -21.88
CA LEU A 732 3.61 -17.78 -22.10
C LEU A 732 4.47 -18.71 -22.95
N GLU A 733 4.45 -19.99 -22.62
CA GLU A 733 5.15 -21.03 -23.36
C GLU A 733 4.32 -21.55 -24.54
N GLY A 734 4.99 -21.85 -25.65
CA GLY A 734 4.36 -22.34 -26.89
C GLY A 734 3.82 -21.24 -27.81
N LYS A 735 3.41 -21.64 -29.01
CA LYS A 735 2.78 -20.73 -30.00
C LYS A 735 1.28 -20.69 -29.76
N ALA A 736 0.72 -19.49 -29.68
CA ALA A 736 -0.74 -19.30 -29.62
C ALA A 736 -1.43 -19.96 -30.83
N LYS A 737 -2.59 -20.58 -30.59
CA LYS A 737 -3.40 -21.20 -31.66
C LYS A 737 -4.36 -20.17 -32.27
N GLY A 738 -4.77 -20.37 -33.52
CA GLY A 738 -5.69 -19.45 -34.21
C GLY A 738 -5.09 -18.08 -34.59
N ILE A 739 -3.76 -17.98 -34.74
CA ILE A 739 -3.10 -16.79 -35.30
C ILE A 739 -2.53 -17.07 -36.70
N ALA A 740 -2.39 -16.01 -37.50
CA ALA A 740 -1.69 -16.07 -38.78
C ALA A 740 -0.25 -16.59 -38.58
N ASN A 741 0.07 -17.67 -39.28
CA ASN A 741 1.37 -18.33 -39.20
C ASN A 741 1.85 -18.73 -40.62
N LYS A 742 3.07 -19.27 -40.73
CA LYS A 742 3.64 -19.69 -42.03
C LYS A 742 2.81 -20.77 -42.73
N GLN A 743 2.20 -21.70 -41.98
CA GLN A 743 1.36 -22.77 -42.55
C GLN A 743 0.08 -22.19 -43.19
N ALA A 744 -0.66 -21.35 -42.47
CA ALA A 744 -1.83 -20.65 -43.01
C ALA A 744 -1.49 -19.76 -44.22
N THR A 745 -0.30 -19.14 -44.21
CA THR A 745 0.20 -18.33 -45.33
C THR A 745 0.46 -19.19 -46.57
N MET A 746 1.07 -20.38 -46.41
CA MET A 746 1.28 -21.34 -47.51
C MET A 746 -0.04 -21.91 -48.04
N VAL A 747 -0.96 -22.33 -47.18
CA VAL A 747 -2.26 -22.93 -47.58
C VAL A 747 -3.10 -21.95 -48.40
N LEU A 748 -3.03 -20.65 -48.12
CA LEU A 748 -3.73 -19.60 -48.86
C LEU A 748 -2.95 -19.08 -50.10
N GLY A 749 -1.78 -19.64 -50.41
CA GLY A 749 -0.96 -19.18 -51.54
C GLY A 749 -0.43 -17.74 -51.40
N HIS A 750 -0.40 -17.19 -50.18
CA HIS A 750 0.03 -15.81 -49.94
C HIS A 750 1.56 -15.68 -50.04
N ASN A 751 2.05 -14.82 -50.92
CA ASN A 751 3.48 -14.52 -51.02
C ASN A 751 3.98 -13.66 -49.84
N ALA A 752 5.31 -13.53 -49.68
CA ALA A 752 5.93 -12.80 -48.56
C ALA A 752 5.52 -11.30 -48.49
N SER A 753 5.26 -10.65 -49.63
CA SER A 753 4.78 -9.26 -49.65
C SER A 753 3.32 -9.14 -49.19
N SER A 754 2.50 -10.17 -49.42
CA SER A 754 1.13 -10.30 -48.91
C SER A 754 1.09 -10.65 -47.42
N ALA A 755 2.06 -11.44 -46.93
CA ALA A 755 2.18 -11.83 -45.53
C ALA A 755 2.55 -10.66 -44.59
N ASN A 756 3.23 -9.63 -45.10
CA ASN A 756 3.50 -8.38 -44.36
C ASN A 756 2.27 -7.45 -44.23
N ARG A 757 1.15 -7.78 -44.90
CA ARG A 757 -0.16 -7.16 -44.67
C ARG A 757 -1.02 -8.12 -43.82
N PRO A 758 -2.00 -7.64 -43.04
CA PRO A 758 -2.86 -8.49 -42.20
C PRO A 758 -3.84 -9.38 -42.99
N LEU A 759 -3.56 -9.70 -44.26
CA LEU A 759 -4.41 -10.48 -45.15
C LEU A 759 -4.59 -11.92 -44.63
N THR A 760 -3.50 -12.62 -44.30
CA THR A 760 -3.59 -13.97 -43.71
C THR A 760 -4.37 -13.95 -42.39
N ALA A 761 -4.21 -12.91 -41.57
CA ALA A 761 -4.94 -12.79 -40.30
C ALA A 761 -6.46 -12.61 -40.51
N HIS A 762 -6.88 -11.87 -41.55
CA HIS A 762 -8.28 -11.74 -41.93
C HIS A 762 -8.93 -13.09 -42.31
N TYR A 763 -8.20 -13.98 -43.01
CA TYR A 763 -8.72 -15.31 -43.38
C TYR A 763 -8.66 -16.34 -42.24
N VAL A 764 -7.65 -16.28 -41.36
CA VAL A 764 -7.60 -17.12 -40.14
C VAL A 764 -8.71 -16.72 -39.16
N GLY A 765 -9.08 -15.42 -39.12
CA GLY A 765 -10.19 -14.92 -38.33
C GLY A 765 -9.84 -14.73 -36.85
N ALA A 766 -10.78 -15.07 -35.98
CA ALA A 766 -10.67 -14.84 -34.55
C ALA A 766 -9.74 -15.87 -33.86
N HIS A 767 -9.10 -15.41 -32.78
CA HIS A 767 -8.20 -16.20 -31.97
C HIS A 767 -8.97 -17.16 -31.04
N ASP A 768 -8.94 -18.47 -31.35
CA ASP A 768 -9.70 -19.54 -30.65
C ASP A 768 -8.99 -20.11 -29.40
N ASP A 769 -7.97 -19.44 -28.90
CA ASP A 769 -7.16 -19.89 -27.76
C ASP A 769 -7.36 -18.96 -26.55
N ASP A 770 -7.57 -19.51 -25.35
CA ASP A 770 -7.91 -18.72 -24.17
C ASP A 770 -6.63 -18.20 -23.49
N MET A 771 -6.27 -16.97 -23.84
CA MET A 771 -5.13 -16.28 -23.26
C MET A 771 -5.34 -15.86 -21.80
N TRP A 772 -6.57 -15.72 -21.31
CA TRP A 772 -6.79 -15.33 -19.91
C TRP A 772 -6.46 -16.48 -18.98
N THR A 773 -7.06 -17.65 -19.22
CA THR A 773 -6.79 -18.85 -18.42
C THR A 773 -5.30 -19.19 -18.40
N LYS A 774 -4.63 -19.20 -19.55
CA LYS A 774 -3.17 -19.43 -19.61
C LYS A 774 -2.33 -18.44 -18.79
N ARG A 775 -2.72 -17.16 -18.75
CA ARG A 775 -2.03 -16.14 -17.93
C ARG A 775 -2.30 -16.32 -16.44
N VAL A 776 -3.49 -16.79 -16.07
CA VAL A 776 -3.85 -17.14 -14.69
C VAL A 776 -3.05 -18.35 -14.23
N ASP A 777 -3.05 -19.43 -15.02
CA ASP A 777 -2.35 -20.68 -14.70
C ASP A 777 -0.82 -20.48 -14.63
N ARG A 778 -0.25 -19.67 -15.54
CA ARG A 778 1.17 -19.32 -15.53
C ARG A 778 1.55 -18.45 -14.32
N ASN A 779 0.62 -17.66 -13.79
CA ASN A 779 0.78 -16.80 -12.62
C ASN A 779 2.11 -16.01 -12.59
N TYR A 780 2.52 -15.47 -13.75
CA TYR A 780 3.83 -14.85 -13.96
C TYR A 780 4.07 -13.64 -13.03
N VAL A 781 5.21 -13.66 -12.34
CA VAL A 781 5.72 -12.54 -11.52
C VAL A 781 6.81 -11.82 -12.32
N ASP A 782 6.65 -10.51 -12.50
CA ASP A 782 7.58 -9.68 -13.28
C ASP A 782 8.71 -9.12 -12.40
N SER A 783 9.84 -9.84 -12.36
CA SER A 783 11.04 -9.47 -11.61
C SER A 783 11.77 -8.21 -12.13
N VAL A 784 11.36 -7.64 -13.27
CA VAL A 784 11.97 -6.41 -13.83
C VAL A 784 11.12 -5.17 -13.50
N TYR A 785 9.80 -5.33 -13.43
CA TYR A 785 8.85 -4.23 -13.24
C TYR A 785 7.93 -4.47 -12.03
N GLU A 786 8.50 -4.97 -10.93
CA GLU A 786 7.80 -5.08 -9.66
C GLU A 786 7.19 -3.73 -9.26
N THR A 787 5.92 -3.75 -8.87
CA THR A 787 5.25 -2.55 -8.38
C THR A 787 5.57 -2.41 -6.89
N PRO A 788 6.17 -1.30 -6.42
CA PRO A 788 6.49 -1.15 -5.01
C PRO A 788 5.24 -1.22 -4.12
N GLU A 789 5.35 -1.97 -3.04
CA GLU A 789 4.27 -2.29 -2.11
C GLU A 789 4.64 -1.87 -0.68
N ALA A 790 3.65 -1.41 0.07
CA ALA A 790 3.71 -1.21 1.52
C ALA A 790 3.45 -2.53 2.26
N GLU A 791 4.09 -2.70 3.40
CA GLU A 791 3.79 -3.74 4.40
C GLU A 791 2.31 -3.69 4.83
N ASN A 792 1.79 -2.48 5.07
CA ASN A 792 0.42 -2.24 5.50
C ASN A 792 -0.35 -1.40 4.45
N PRO A 793 -1.44 -1.91 3.86
CA PRO A 793 -2.23 -1.19 2.87
C PRO A 793 -2.82 0.15 3.38
N TYR A 794 -3.18 1.05 2.47
CA TYR A 794 -3.74 2.35 2.84
C TYR A 794 -5.12 2.19 3.49
N GLN A 795 -5.14 2.17 4.82
CA GLN A 795 -6.35 2.27 5.60
C GLN A 795 -6.84 3.72 5.59
N ARG A 796 -7.92 3.95 4.85
CA ARG A 796 -8.63 5.23 4.85
C ARG A 796 -9.27 5.45 6.22
N LYS A 797 -8.55 6.09 7.14
CA LYS A 797 -9.02 6.37 8.49
C LYS A 797 -10.38 7.10 8.43
N PHE A 798 -11.43 6.47 8.94
CA PHE A 798 -12.80 7.01 9.01
C PHE A 798 -12.96 8.24 9.93
N GLN A 799 -11.85 8.84 10.38
CA GLN A 799 -11.85 10.18 10.94
C GLN A 799 -12.34 11.16 9.88
N ILE A 800 -13.61 11.56 10.02
CA ILE A 800 -14.21 12.69 9.28
C ILE A 800 -13.19 13.83 9.29
N LEU A 801 -12.73 14.27 8.11
CA LEU A 801 -11.83 15.41 7.97
C LEU A 801 -12.37 16.55 8.84
N LYS A 802 -11.60 17.03 9.81
CA LYS A 802 -12.15 17.97 10.78
C LYS A 802 -12.65 19.20 10.02
N PRO A 803 -13.81 19.77 10.41
CA PRO A 803 -14.31 20.97 9.73
C PRO A 803 -13.31 22.12 9.71
N GLN A 804 -12.38 22.16 10.67
CA GLN A 804 -11.20 23.03 10.73
C GLN A 804 -10.22 22.73 9.58
N ASP A 805 -9.62 21.53 9.50
CA ASP A 805 -8.71 21.10 8.42
C ASP A 805 -9.26 21.44 7.01
N VAL A 806 -10.57 21.22 6.79
CA VAL A 806 -11.23 21.51 5.51
C VAL A 806 -11.35 23.01 5.24
N SER A 807 -11.56 23.83 6.28
CA SER A 807 -11.65 25.29 6.16
C SER A 807 -10.26 25.91 5.96
N GLU A 808 -9.24 25.38 6.63
CA GLU A 808 -7.84 25.74 6.41
C GLU A 808 -7.40 25.43 4.96
N GLU A 809 -7.73 24.25 4.44
CA GLU A 809 -7.45 23.91 3.04
C GLU A 809 -8.29 24.74 2.05
N CYS A 810 -9.48 25.25 2.44
CA CYS A 810 -10.21 26.23 1.63
C CYS A 810 -9.41 27.54 1.53
N LEU A 811 -8.99 28.11 2.67
CA LEU A 811 -8.20 29.34 2.73
C LEU A 811 -6.87 29.19 1.95
N ALA A 812 -6.15 28.10 2.17
CA ALA A 812 -4.87 27.79 1.50
C ALA A 812 -4.98 27.56 -0.02
N LYS A 813 -6.20 27.46 -0.57
CA LYS A 813 -6.47 27.29 -2.01
C LYS A 813 -7.32 28.41 -2.62
N GLY A 814 -7.61 29.47 -1.87
CA GLY A 814 -8.47 30.58 -2.33
C GLY A 814 -9.89 30.11 -2.65
N LEU A 815 -10.44 29.19 -1.85
CA LEU A 815 -11.79 28.64 -1.97
C LEU A 815 -12.66 29.17 -0.81
N ASP A 816 -13.95 29.34 -1.05
CA ASP A 816 -14.86 29.84 -0.02
C ASP A 816 -15.27 28.72 0.96
N SER A 817 -14.89 28.90 2.23
CA SER A 817 -15.20 27.94 3.29
C SER A 817 -16.69 27.89 3.68
N GLY A 818 -17.51 28.87 3.29
CA GLY A 818 -18.96 28.85 3.41
C GLY A 818 -19.66 28.09 2.28
N VAL A 819 -19.04 27.99 1.10
CA VAL A 819 -19.64 27.36 -0.08
C VAL A 819 -19.47 25.84 -0.07
N ARG A 820 -20.57 25.09 -0.01
CA ARG A 820 -20.58 23.61 0.04
C ARG A 820 -19.77 22.94 -1.09
N LYS A 821 -19.78 23.50 -2.30
CA LYS A 821 -19.01 22.98 -3.45
C LYS A 821 -17.50 23.13 -3.24
N ASP A 822 -17.08 24.25 -2.66
CA ASP A 822 -15.69 24.60 -2.41
C ASP A 822 -15.12 23.83 -1.22
N ARG A 823 -15.87 23.71 -0.13
CA ARG A 823 -15.55 22.75 0.96
C ARG A 823 -15.33 21.33 0.41
N ALA A 824 -16.23 20.84 -0.45
CA ALA A 824 -16.11 19.51 -1.04
C ALA A 824 -14.90 19.37 -1.99
N LYS A 825 -14.45 20.46 -2.63
CA LYS A 825 -13.24 20.52 -3.43
C LYS A 825 -11.99 20.49 -2.53
N ALA A 826 -11.97 21.28 -1.46
CA ALA A 826 -10.90 21.28 -0.46
C ALA A 826 -10.74 19.90 0.21
N SER A 827 -11.83 19.26 0.64
CA SER A 827 -11.79 17.89 1.20
C SER A 827 -11.15 16.88 0.24
N LYS A 828 -11.43 16.96 -1.07
CA LYS A 828 -10.80 16.09 -2.08
C LYS A 828 -9.32 16.37 -2.30
N LEU A 829 -8.90 17.63 -2.19
CA LEU A 829 -7.49 18.02 -2.29
C LEU A 829 -6.69 17.57 -1.06
N LEU A 830 -7.24 17.75 0.13
CA LEU A 830 -6.64 17.30 1.40
C LEU A 830 -6.48 15.78 1.43
N GLU A 831 -7.51 15.04 1.01
CA GLU A 831 -7.44 13.58 0.90
C GLU A 831 -6.35 13.13 -0.09
N LYS A 832 -6.27 13.78 -1.26
CA LYS A 832 -5.22 13.49 -2.25
C LYS A 832 -3.83 13.76 -1.70
N ARG A 833 -3.66 14.80 -0.86
CA ARG A 833 -2.39 15.08 -0.16
C ARG A 833 -2.07 13.95 0.83
N ARG A 834 -2.99 13.59 1.73
CA ARG A 834 -2.80 12.49 2.70
C ARG A 834 -2.43 11.15 2.05
N GLN A 835 -2.97 10.86 0.86
CA GLN A 835 -2.60 9.66 0.09
C GLN A 835 -1.18 9.72 -0.47
N ALA A 836 -0.73 10.89 -0.93
CA ALA A 836 0.65 11.10 -1.39
C ALA A 836 1.63 11.09 -0.21
N ASP A 837 1.33 11.80 0.88
CA ASP A 837 2.15 11.83 2.10
C ASP A 837 2.35 10.42 2.68
N TRP A 838 1.30 9.58 2.66
CA TRP A 838 1.39 8.17 3.04
C TRP A 838 2.29 7.37 2.09
N ALA A 839 2.09 7.46 0.77
CA ALA A 839 2.91 6.72 -0.19
C ALA A 839 4.39 7.13 -0.12
N ASP A 840 4.68 8.41 0.09
CA ASP A 840 6.04 8.91 0.32
C ASP A 840 6.62 8.41 1.65
N GLN A 841 5.82 8.31 2.71
CA GLN A 841 6.25 7.77 3.99
C GLN A 841 6.57 6.27 3.90
N GLU A 842 5.71 5.47 3.27
CA GLU A 842 5.92 4.04 3.10
C GLU A 842 7.05 3.74 2.08
N ASN A 843 7.21 4.51 1.00
CA ASN A 843 8.39 4.40 0.12
C ASN A 843 9.68 4.66 0.89
N ARG A 844 9.72 5.66 1.78
CA ARG A 844 10.90 5.90 2.65
C ARG A 844 11.16 4.71 3.59
N LYS A 845 10.13 4.10 4.18
CA LYS A 845 10.29 2.87 4.96
C LYS A 845 10.82 1.71 4.11
N ARG A 846 10.26 1.50 2.91
CA ARG A 846 10.68 0.45 1.97
C ARG A 846 12.15 0.61 1.54
N HIS A 847 12.60 1.84 1.25
CA HIS A 847 14.01 2.11 1.00
C HIS A 847 14.91 1.95 2.24
N MET A 848 14.33 1.98 3.44
CA MET A 848 15.03 1.62 4.69
C MET A 848 14.95 0.11 5.01
N SER A 849 14.00 -0.65 4.46
CA SER A 849 13.84 -2.10 4.70
C SER A 849 14.56 -2.97 3.66
N HIS A 850 14.46 -2.65 2.37
CA HIS A 850 15.26 -3.32 1.32
C HIS A 850 16.77 -3.17 1.58
N ALA A 851 17.17 -2.05 2.17
CA ALA A 851 18.54 -1.82 2.65
C ALA A 851 18.99 -2.77 3.79
N ASN A 852 18.08 -3.59 4.34
CA ASN A 852 18.33 -4.60 5.37
C ASN A 852 18.05 -6.03 4.89
N GLU A 853 17.06 -6.22 4.00
CA GLU A 853 16.61 -7.53 3.49
C GLU A 853 17.54 -8.15 2.45
N GLU A 854 18.23 -7.34 1.60
CA GLU A 854 19.24 -7.84 0.62
C GLU A 854 20.46 -8.53 1.25
N ASN A 855 20.46 -8.69 2.57
CA ASN A 855 21.52 -9.29 3.36
C ASN A 855 21.03 -10.53 4.16
N VAL A 856 19.83 -11.09 3.95
CA VAL A 856 19.48 -12.38 4.59
C VAL A 856 18.98 -13.43 3.60
N SER A 857 19.80 -14.49 3.50
CA SER A 857 19.52 -15.83 2.96
C SER A 857 19.12 -15.97 1.49
N GLN A 858 20.02 -16.60 0.72
CA GLN A 858 19.64 -17.75 -0.10
C GLN A 858 20.06 -19.04 0.65
N PRO A 859 19.17 -20.03 0.84
CA PRO A 859 19.55 -21.39 1.23
C PRO A 859 20.13 -22.18 0.03
N PRO A 860 20.91 -23.26 0.28
CA PRO A 860 21.74 -23.89 -0.75
C PRO A 860 20.96 -24.79 -1.72
N PRO A 861 21.36 -24.88 -3.01
CA PRO A 861 20.88 -25.92 -3.92
C PRO A 861 21.50 -27.29 -3.57
N ALA A 862 20.70 -28.36 -3.69
CA ALA A 862 21.20 -29.72 -3.56
C ALA A 862 22.25 -30.05 -4.64
N GLY A 863 23.30 -30.77 -4.24
CA GLY A 863 24.52 -30.90 -5.03
C GLY A 863 24.37 -31.65 -6.36
N ILE A 864 25.03 -31.10 -7.38
CA ILE A 864 25.51 -31.85 -8.54
C ILE A 864 27.04 -31.83 -8.43
N VAL A 865 27.64 -32.97 -8.13
CA VAL A 865 29.09 -33.13 -8.05
C VAL A 865 29.69 -33.11 -9.45
N PRO A 866 30.71 -32.27 -9.72
CA PRO A 866 31.45 -32.31 -10.97
C PRO A 866 32.69 -33.21 -10.83
N ASP A 867 32.72 -34.34 -11.54
CA ASP A 867 33.98 -35.05 -11.77
C ASP A 867 34.69 -34.50 -13.00
N SER A 868 35.77 -33.77 -12.74
CA SER A 868 36.76 -33.39 -13.75
C SER A 868 37.70 -34.56 -14.00
N HIS A 869 37.74 -35.07 -15.24
CA HIS A 869 38.94 -35.72 -15.73
C HIS A 869 40.10 -34.71 -15.68
N THR A 870 41.21 -35.08 -15.06
CA THR A 870 42.45 -35.26 -15.84
C THR A 870 43.25 -36.44 -15.32
N LEU A 871 43.61 -37.30 -16.27
CA LEU A 871 44.53 -38.41 -16.12
C LEU A 871 45.88 -37.92 -15.59
N ASP A 872 46.60 -38.78 -14.85
CA ASP A 872 48.01 -38.96 -15.20
C ASP A 872 48.45 -40.41 -14.96
N GLU A 873 49.39 -40.87 -15.79
CA GLU A 873 49.74 -42.29 -15.90
C GLU A 873 50.94 -42.68 -15.02
N ASN A 874 50.94 -43.95 -14.61
CA ASN A 874 52.10 -44.77 -14.26
C ASN A 874 52.90 -44.47 -12.97
N ARG A 875 52.78 -45.48 -12.07
CA ARG A 875 53.89 -46.17 -11.37
C ARG A 875 54.38 -45.61 -10.03
N SER A 876 53.92 -46.29 -8.97
CA SER A 876 54.66 -46.78 -7.76
C SER A 876 56.14 -46.36 -7.63
N THR A 877 56.66 -45.96 -6.46
CA THR A 877 56.80 -46.69 -5.17
C THR A 877 57.26 -45.67 -4.08
N GLU A 878 57.18 -45.82 -2.75
CA GLU A 878 57.09 -47.01 -1.86
C GLU A 878 56.69 -46.64 -0.40
N GLN A 879 56.05 -47.58 0.33
CA GLN A 879 56.13 -47.83 1.80
C GLN A 879 55.66 -46.75 2.82
N ILE A 880 54.99 -47.06 3.95
CA ILE A 880 54.81 -48.31 4.73
C ILE A 880 53.33 -48.60 5.09
N ALA A 881 53.02 -49.90 5.18
CA ALA A 881 51.78 -50.64 5.50
C ALA A 881 51.06 -50.30 6.85
N ALA A 882 49.91 -50.90 7.24
CA ALA A 882 49.23 -52.14 6.81
C ALA A 882 47.73 -52.22 7.20
N GLY A 883 46.95 -53.13 6.58
CA GLY A 883 45.80 -53.78 7.24
C GLY A 883 44.51 -53.95 6.43
N ASP A 884 44.38 -55.03 5.65
CA ASP A 884 43.16 -55.44 4.93
C ASP A 884 42.06 -56.05 5.84
N PHE A 885 40.78 -56.02 5.43
CA PHE A 885 40.00 -57.20 4.96
C PHE A 885 38.49 -56.90 4.73
N ILE A 886 38.07 -56.96 3.44
CA ILE A 886 36.83 -57.57 2.87
C ILE A 886 35.48 -57.52 3.65
N ASP A 887 34.44 -56.93 3.03
CA ASP A 887 33.20 -57.66 2.65
C ASP A 887 32.40 -56.99 1.50
N PRO A 888 32.23 -57.65 0.32
CA PRO A 888 31.28 -57.26 -0.72
C PRO A 888 29.89 -57.91 -0.53
N GLN A 889 29.22 -57.65 0.59
CA GLN A 889 27.78 -57.89 0.77
C GLN A 889 27.03 -56.58 1.09
N LEU A 890 25.71 -56.57 0.80
CA LEU A 890 24.74 -55.46 0.94
C LEU A 890 24.44 -54.60 -0.29
N LEU A 891 24.74 -55.13 -1.49
CA LEU A 891 23.89 -54.88 -2.66
C LEU A 891 22.61 -55.75 -2.59
N GLN A 892 21.71 -55.49 -1.64
CA GLN A 892 20.34 -56.03 -1.62
C GLN A 892 19.45 -55.36 -0.55
N GLN A 893 18.14 -55.27 -0.85
CA GLN A 893 17.02 -54.83 0.01
C GLN A 893 16.83 -53.31 0.27
N SER A 894 16.16 -52.64 -0.67
CA SER A 894 15.20 -51.57 -0.36
C SER A 894 13.85 -51.77 -1.07
N GLY A 895 13.44 -53.04 -1.19
CA GLY A 895 12.10 -53.43 -1.61
C GLY A 895 11.30 -53.98 -0.43
N GLN A 896 10.01 -53.63 -0.37
CA GLN A 896 9.01 -54.02 0.65
C GLN A 896 9.25 -53.38 2.04
N LEU A 897 8.45 -52.39 2.46
CA LEU A 897 7.01 -52.45 2.85
C LEU A 897 6.73 -53.22 4.15
N CYS A 898 6.64 -52.41 5.23
CA CYS A 898 5.52 -52.38 6.17
C CYS A 898 5.36 -53.44 7.30
N ASN A 899 4.86 -52.92 8.43
CA ASN A 899 4.23 -53.62 9.57
C ASN A 899 5.24 -54.42 10.44
N VAL A 900 5.18 -54.51 11.77
CA VAL A 900 4.14 -54.53 12.83
C VAL A 900 4.87 -54.24 14.17
N MET A 901 4.31 -53.77 15.30
CA MET A 901 3.30 -52.75 15.66
C MET A 901 3.24 -52.66 17.22
N ILE A 902 2.76 -51.54 17.79
CA ILE A 902 2.20 -51.38 19.17
C ILE A 902 3.18 -51.33 20.37
N GLY A 903 3.10 -50.26 21.19
CA GLY A 903 3.91 -50.07 22.42
C GLY A 903 3.56 -48.88 23.35
N ALA A 904 2.28 -48.52 23.48
CA ALA A 904 1.62 -47.65 24.51
C ALA A 904 2.39 -46.61 25.39
N LYS A 905 1.91 -45.34 25.28
CA LYS A 905 1.59 -44.35 26.36
C LYS A 905 2.70 -43.69 27.22
N GLY A 906 2.80 -42.35 27.09
CA GLY A 906 2.14 -41.45 28.05
C GLY A 906 2.96 -40.37 28.78
N ALA A 907 2.85 -39.11 28.35
CA ALA A 907 2.98 -37.90 29.19
C ALA A 907 2.22 -36.72 28.52
N VAL A 908 1.66 -35.80 29.31
CA VAL A 908 0.71 -34.76 28.85
C VAL A 908 1.42 -33.43 28.58
N THR A 909 1.15 -32.81 27.43
CA THR A 909 1.63 -31.46 27.06
C THR A 909 0.48 -30.49 26.76
N ASN A 910 0.74 -29.19 26.89
CA ASN A 910 -0.24 -28.10 26.87
C ASN A 910 -0.79 -27.74 25.47
N SER A 911 -1.52 -28.63 24.79
CA SER A 911 -2.09 -28.30 23.45
C SER A 911 -3.16 -27.19 23.50
N ARG A 912 -3.82 -26.98 24.64
CA ARG A 912 -5.06 -26.19 24.74
C ARG A 912 -4.91 -24.67 24.63
N VAL A 913 -3.71 -24.15 24.39
CA VAL A 913 -3.44 -22.71 24.15
C VAL A 913 -3.04 -22.46 22.69
N GLU A 914 -2.33 -23.39 22.05
CA GLU A 914 -1.98 -23.31 20.63
C GLU A 914 -3.21 -23.57 19.74
N ASP A 915 -4.06 -24.54 20.12
CA ASP A 915 -5.33 -24.82 19.44
C ASP A 915 -6.30 -23.61 19.47
N LEU A 916 -6.32 -22.84 20.57
CA LEU A 916 -7.18 -21.65 20.71
C LEU A 916 -6.61 -20.40 20.03
N LEU A 917 -5.29 -20.31 19.85
CA LEU A 917 -4.64 -19.19 19.14
C LEU A 917 -4.81 -19.29 17.62
N PHE A 918 -4.89 -20.49 17.05
CA PHE A 918 -5.24 -20.66 15.64
C PHE A 918 -6.70 -20.28 15.35
N ASP A 919 -7.67 -20.78 16.12
CA ASP A 919 -9.09 -20.45 15.95
C ASP A 919 -9.39 -18.95 16.17
N SER A 920 -8.75 -18.31 17.14
CA SER A 920 -9.05 -16.90 17.49
C SER A 920 -8.45 -15.88 16.51
N VAL A 921 -7.31 -16.19 15.89
CA VAL A 921 -6.75 -15.37 14.79
C VAL A 921 -7.47 -15.64 13.47
N GLN A 922 -7.97 -16.86 13.25
CA GLN A 922 -8.91 -17.13 12.17
C GLN A 922 -10.22 -16.33 12.36
N GLY A 923 -10.71 -16.08 13.57
CA GLY A 923 -11.98 -15.38 13.83
C GLY A 923 -12.19 -14.00 13.16
N LEU A 924 -11.15 -13.32 12.67
CA LEU A 924 -11.26 -12.05 11.92
C LEU A 924 -10.59 -12.06 10.54
N ALA A 925 -9.59 -12.90 10.32
CA ALA A 925 -9.09 -13.20 8.97
C ALA A 925 -10.12 -13.99 8.14
N SER A 926 -11.01 -14.74 8.80
CA SER A 926 -11.97 -15.64 8.15
C SER A 926 -13.04 -14.97 7.32
N SER A 927 -13.27 -13.65 7.38
CA SER A 927 -14.15 -12.99 6.40
C SER A 927 -13.52 -12.87 4.99
N ALA A 928 -12.21 -13.13 4.85
CA ALA A 928 -11.54 -13.30 3.56
C ALA A 928 -11.34 -14.79 3.19
N SER A 929 -11.39 -15.71 4.16
CA SER A 929 -11.48 -17.17 3.93
C SER A 929 -12.91 -17.73 4.12
N GLU A 930 -13.94 -16.88 4.06
CA GLU A 930 -15.37 -17.24 4.20
C GLU A 930 -15.92 -17.93 2.94
N PHE A 931 -15.08 -18.05 1.90
CA PHE A 931 -15.24 -19.04 0.82
C PHE A 931 -14.65 -20.42 1.20
N GLY A 932 -14.53 -20.72 2.49
CA GLY A 932 -14.09 -22.01 3.00
C GLY A 932 -14.95 -23.15 2.46
N GLU A 933 -14.31 -24.17 1.89
CA GLU A 933 -14.91 -25.38 1.30
C GLU A 933 -16.00 -25.16 0.23
N SER A 934 -16.21 -23.92 -0.25
CA SER A 934 -17.18 -23.66 -1.31
C SER A 934 -16.63 -24.08 -2.67
N ASP A 935 -17.45 -24.82 -3.42
CA ASP A 935 -17.26 -25.01 -4.84
C ASP A 935 -17.37 -23.68 -5.61
N THR A 936 -16.97 -23.71 -6.87
CA THR A 936 -17.01 -22.57 -7.79
C THR A 936 -18.40 -21.97 -7.96
N LEU A 937 -19.44 -22.80 -7.87
CA LEU A 937 -20.85 -22.40 -7.94
C LEU A 937 -21.28 -21.66 -6.67
N GLY A 938 -20.93 -22.17 -5.48
CA GLY A 938 -21.24 -21.57 -4.18
C GLY A 938 -20.60 -20.19 -3.99
N ILE A 939 -19.38 -19.97 -4.51
CA ILE A 939 -18.77 -18.64 -4.54
C ILE A 939 -19.65 -17.66 -5.34
N VAL A 940 -20.11 -18.05 -6.53
CA VAL A 940 -20.96 -17.21 -7.37
C VAL A 940 -22.34 -17.00 -6.73
N ARG A 941 -22.91 -18.03 -6.07
CA ARG A 941 -24.14 -17.93 -5.27
C ARG A 941 -24.00 -16.85 -4.21
N GLN A 942 -22.99 -16.94 -3.34
CA GLN A 942 -22.72 -15.95 -2.29
C GLN A 942 -22.52 -14.54 -2.85
N LEU A 943 -21.70 -14.37 -3.89
CA LEU A 943 -21.50 -13.06 -4.54
C LEU A 943 -22.80 -12.51 -5.16
N SER A 944 -23.66 -13.36 -5.71
CA SER A 944 -24.96 -12.95 -6.27
C SER A 944 -26.01 -12.60 -5.20
N ALA A 945 -25.90 -13.18 -4.00
CA ALA A 945 -26.85 -13.00 -2.90
C ALA A 945 -26.49 -11.87 -1.93
N ILE A 946 -25.21 -11.73 -1.56
CA ILE A 946 -24.74 -10.88 -0.45
C ILE A 946 -25.31 -9.46 -0.47
N ASN A 947 -25.94 -9.03 0.63
CA ASN A 947 -26.59 -7.72 0.72
C ASN A 947 -26.43 -6.99 2.06
N ILE A 948 -25.22 -7.05 2.62
CA ILE A 948 -24.86 -6.32 3.85
C ILE A 948 -24.44 -4.89 3.48
N SER A 949 -25.03 -3.87 4.12
CA SER A 949 -24.78 -2.44 3.81
C SER A 949 -24.45 -1.60 5.05
N CYS A 950 -23.44 -0.73 4.96
CA CYS A 950 -23.13 0.28 5.99
C CYS A 950 -23.87 1.62 5.80
N ASN A 951 -24.91 1.65 4.96
CA ASN A 951 -25.69 2.87 4.71
C ASN A 951 -26.60 3.23 5.91
N GLN A 952 -26.22 4.28 6.64
CA GLN A 952 -26.94 4.77 7.83
C GLN A 952 -28.37 5.27 7.59
N ILE A 953 -28.79 5.50 6.34
CA ILE A 953 -30.20 5.79 6.02
C ILE A 953 -31.10 4.60 6.42
N LEU A 954 -30.56 3.38 6.40
CA LEU A 954 -31.29 2.16 6.73
C LEU A 954 -31.60 2.03 8.24
N SER A 955 -30.82 2.68 9.11
CA SER A 955 -30.95 2.60 10.58
C SER A 955 -31.66 3.79 11.23
N GLY A 956 -31.98 4.85 10.47
CA GLY A 956 -32.68 6.03 10.99
C GLY A 956 -34.21 5.88 11.06
N TRP A 957 -34.84 6.67 11.93
CA TRP A 957 -36.29 6.64 12.21
C TRP A 957 -36.95 8.00 11.91
N GLY A 958 -38.16 8.00 11.33
CA GLY A 958 -38.97 9.20 11.05
C GLY A 958 -39.42 9.32 9.58
N LYS A 959 -40.49 10.10 9.30
CA LYS A 959 -41.17 10.15 7.99
C LYS A 959 -40.24 10.50 6.81
N THR A 960 -39.39 11.52 6.95
CA THR A 960 -38.42 11.92 5.90
C THR A 960 -37.35 10.84 5.65
N VAL A 961 -36.99 10.10 6.69
CA VAL A 961 -36.03 9.00 6.60
C VAL A 961 -36.66 7.75 5.99
N ALA A 962 -37.94 7.48 6.27
CA ALA A 962 -38.67 6.34 5.69
C ALA A 962 -38.71 6.40 4.15
N LEU A 963 -39.06 7.54 3.56
CA LEU A 963 -39.03 7.72 2.09
C LEU A 963 -37.62 7.62 1.50
N ALA A 964 -36.60 8.09 2.23
CA ALA A 964 -35.21 7.95 1.80
C ALA A 964 -34.72 6.49 1.89
N LYS A 965 -35.17 5.75 2.91
CA LYS A 965 -34.91 4.33 3.13
C LYS A 965 -35.58 3.49 2.05
N GLU A 966 -36.86 3.70 1.77
CA GLU A 966 -37.61 3.03 0.69
C GLU A 966 -36.93 3.21 -0.67
N ARG A 967 -36.60 4.47 -1.04
CA ARG A 967 -35.84 4.76 -2.27
C ARG A 967 -34.43 4.15 -2.30
N THR A 968 -33.81 3.95 -1.14
CA THR A 968 -32.50 3.28 -1.04
C THR A 968 -32.69 1.79 -1.28
N LEU A 969 -33.62 1.16 -0.57
CA LEU A 969 -33.94 -0.27 -0.70
C LEU A 969 -34.33 -0.64 -2.14
N SER A 970 -35.16 0.18 -2.81
CA SER A 970 -35.53 -0.05 -4.21
C SER A 970 -34.36 -0.05 -5.21
N LEU A 971 -33.17 0.42 -4.81
CA LEU A 971 -31.95 0.41 -5.62
C LEU A 971 -30.98 -0.73 -5.28
N ILE A 972 -31.15 -1.38 -4.12
CA ILE A 972 -30.21 -2.39 -3.59
C ILE A 972 -30.90 -3.70 -3.15
N GLU A 973 -32.22 -3.83 -3.25
CA GLU A 973 -32.97 -5.08 -3.05
C GLU A 973 -33.48 -5.67 -4.36
N GLY A 974 -33.93 -6.93 -4.30
CA GLY A 974 -34.52 -7.66 -5.42
C GLY A 974 -33.51 -8.37 -6.33
N ASN A 975 -34.07 -9.05 -7.33
CA ASN A 975 -33.41 -10.05 -8.17
C ASN A 975 -32.78 -11.16 -7.32
N SER A 976 -31.48 -11.46 -7.47
CA SER A 976 -30.79 -12.49 -6.69
C SER A 976 -30.35 -12.07 -5.29
N ARG A 977 -30.53 -10.81 -4.88
CA ARG A 977 -30.00 -10.29 -3.62
C ARG A 977 -30.87 -10.70 -2.44
N ASP A 978 -30.22 -11.05 -1.32
CA ASP A 978 -30.87 -11.19 -0.02
C ASP A 978 -31.50 -9.87 0.45
N LYS A 979 -32.35 -9.92 1.48
CA LYS A 979 -32.86 -8.71 2.15
C LYS A 979 -31.69 -7.93 2.76
N VAL A 980 -31.75 -6.59 2.70
CA VAL A 980 -30.62 -5.77 3.16
C VAL A 980 -30.47 -5.86 4.68
N THR A 981 -29.26 -6.23 5.12
CA THR A 981 -28.87 -6.18 6.54
C THR A 981 -27.90 -5.04 6.80
N SER A 982 -27.92 -4.50 8.02
CA SER A 982 -26.98 -3.45 8.42
C SER A 982 -25.62 -4.05 8.74
N TYR A 983 -24.57 -3.49 8.17
CA TYR A 983 -23.19 -3.82 8.53
C TYR A 983 -22.93 -3.46 10.00
N VAL A 984 -22.44 -4.42 10.79
CA VAL A 984 -22.07 -4.22 12.19
C VAL A 984 -20.56 -4.08 12.26
N TYR A 985 -20.08 -2.91 12.69
CA TYR A 985 -18.68 -2.72 13.01
C TYR A 985 -18.39 -3.43 14.34
N ALA A 986 -17.37 -4.28 14.39
CA ALA A 986 -16.88 -4.87 15.64
C ALA A 986 -15.72 -4.08 16.23
N CYS A 987 -15.51 -4.22 17.54
CA CYS A 987 -14.34 -3.69 18.25
C CYS A 987 -13.05 -4.30 17.69
N THR A 988 -11.99 -3.51 17.50
CA THR A 988 -10.66 -4.05 17.10
C THR A 988 -10.18 -5.17 18.04
N ASN A 989 -10.55 -5.12 19.31
CA ASN A 989 -10.14 -6.07 20.32
C ASN A 989 -11.02 -7.34 20.34
N GLN A 990 -11.89 -7.54 19.35
CA GLN A 990 -12.58 -8.82 19.12
C GLN A 990 -11.59 -9.97 18.92
N LEU A 991 -10.38 -9.70 18.41
CA LEU A 991 -9.29 -10.68 18.31
C LEU A 991 -8.84 -11.24 19.67
N TYR A 992 -9.16 -10.55 20.77
CA TYR A 992 -8.95 -10.98 22.15
C TYR A 992 -10.27 -11.38 22.84
N GLY A 993 -11.34 -11.68 22.10
CA GLY A 993 -12.63 -12.11 22.65
C GLY A 993 -13.66 -11.00 22.93
N CYS A 994 -13.40 -9.74 22.56
CA CYS A 994 -14.39 -8.67 22.74
C CYS A 994 -15.60 -8.79 21.80
N SER A 995 -16.79 -9.09 22.34
CA SER A 995 -18.04 -9.24 21.57
C SER A 995 -18.77 -7.93 21.22
N TYR A 996 -18.19 -6.77 21.53
CA TYR A 996 -18.86 -5.48 21.27
C TYR A 996 -18.87 -5.12 19.78
N GLY A 997 -20.08 -4.93 19.24
CA GLY A 997 -20.30 -4.40 17.90
C GLY A 997 -21.44 -3.38 17.83
N ASN A 998 -21.40 -2.50 16.82
CA ASN A 998 -22.43 -1.50 16.57
C ASN A 998 -22.52 -1.13 15.08
N VAL A 999 -23.71 -0.80 14.58
CA VAL A 999 -23.91 -0.30 13.20
C VAL A 999 -23.30 1.08 12.95
N LEU A 1000 -22.92 1.81 14.02
CA LEU A 1000 -22.23 3.10 13.95
C LEU A 1000 -20.77 2.94 14.40
N ARG A 1001 -19.81 3.08 13.46
CA ARG A 1001 -18.36 3.02 13.74
C ARG A 1001 -17.91 3.98 14.86
N ILE A 1002 -18.59 5.13 15.03
CA ILE A 1002 -18.28 6.09 16.10
C ILE A 1002 -18.54 5.53 17.51
N GLU A 1003 -19.58 4.71 17.68
CA GLU A 1003 -19.88 4.06 18.97
C GLU A 1003 -18.87 2.96 19.28
N VAL A 1004 -18.43 2.22 18.26
CA VAL A 1004 -17.33 1.25 18.40
C VAL A 1004 -16.01 1.95 18.73
N SER A 1005 -15.68 3.05 18.06
CA SER A 1005 -14.46 3.81 18.38
C SER A 1005 -14.50 4.45 19.79
N ARG A 1006 -15.70 4.82 20.27
CA ARG A 1006 -15.92 5.25 21.65
C ARG A 1006 -15.76 4.10 22.65
N HIS A 1007 -16.18 2.89 22.29
CA HIS A 1007 -15.94 1.68 23.08
C HIS A 1007 -14.46 1.28 23.09
N GLU A 1008 -13.76 1.29 21.95
CA GLU A 1008 -12.33 0.95 21.82
C GLU A 1008 -11.44 1.77 22.78
N GLN A 1009 -11.76 3.06 22.98
CA GLN A 1009 -11.04 3.94 23.92
C GLN A 1009 -11.16 3.54 25.40
N VAL A 1010 -12.15 2.72 25.74
CA VAL A 1010 -12.44 2.25 27.12
C VAL A 1010 -12.66 0.73 27.16
N CYS A 1011 -12.18 0.02 26.15
CA CYS A 1011 -12.40 -1.42 26.03
C CYS A 1011 -11.59 -2.12 27.14
N PRO A 1012 -12.24 -2.89 28.03
CA PRO A 1012 -11.53 -3.55 29.14
C PRO A 1012 -10.73 -4.76 28.66
N ILE A 1013 -11.08 -5.31 27.49
CA ILE A 1013 -10.38 -6.40 26.81
C ILE A 1013 -9.34 -5.76 25.89
N THR A 1014 -8.06 -5.74 26.30
CA THR A 1014 -6.95 -5.18 25.50
C THR A 1014 -5.87 -6.19 25.14
N SER A 1015 -5.96 -7.41 25.68
CA SER A 1015 -5.09 -8.55 25.41
C SER A 1015 -5.82 -9.85 25.81
N ALA A 1016 -5.30 -11.00 25.42
CA ALA A 1016 -5.83 -12.30 25.85
C ALA A 1016 -5.83 -12.45 27.38
N ALA A 1017 -4.72 -12.08 28.04
CA ALA A 1017 -4.63 -12.09 29.51
C ALA A 1017 -5.67 -11.17 30.18
N ALA A 1018 -5.97 -10.00 29.58
CA ALA A 1018 -7.02 -9.12 30.09
C ALA A 1018 -8.43 -9.71 29.91
N TYR A 1019 -8.66 -10.47 28.82
CA TYR A 1019 -9.89 -11.24 28.63
C TYR A 1019 -10.01 -12.37 29.67
N ASP A 1020 -8.97 -13.16 29.87
CA ASP A 1020 -8.95 -14.25 30.85
C ASP A 1020 -9.16 -13.73 32.28
N GLU A 1021 -8.51 -12.62 32.65
CA GLU A 1021 -8.77 -11.92 33.92
C GLU A 1021 -10.24 -11.49 34.06
N LEU A 1022 -10.87 -11.01 32.98
CA LEU A 1022 -12.27 -10.58 33.00
C LEU A 1022 -13.22 -11.78 33.09
N VAL A 1023 -12.96 -12.87 32.37
CA VAL A 1023 -13.71 -14.12 32.46
C VAL A 1023 -13.58 -14.73 33.86
N GLN A 1024 -12.38 -14.69 34.47
CA GLN A 1024 -12.15 -15.16 35.84
C GLN A 1024 -12.79 -14.24 36.89
N LYS A 1025 -12.78 -12.91 36.66
CA LYS A 1025 -13.56 -11.92 37.44
C LYS A 1025 -15.07 -12.04 37.24
N GLU A 1026 -15.53 -12.62 36.13
CA GLU A 1026 -16.94 -12.91 35.86
C GLU A 1026 -17.37 -14.20 36.58
N ALA A 1027 -16.55 -15.26 36.48
CA ALA A 1027 -16.75 -16.54 37.17
C ALA A 1027 -16.74 -16.42 38.71
N THR A 1028 -16.05 -15.43 39.26
CA THR A 1028 -16.00 -15.16 40.72
C THR A 1028 -17.16 -14.30 41.25
N LYS A 1029 -18.10 -13.86 40.39
CA LYS A 1029 -19.32 -13.11 40.81
C LYS A 1029 -20.37 -14.05 41.42
N THR A 1030 -20.25 -14.32 42.72
CA THR A 1030 -21.13 -15.25 43.44
C THR A 1030 -22.55 -14.72 43.69
N PHE A 1031 -22.77 -13.40 43.74
CA PHE A 1031 -24.05 -12.81 44.15
C PHE A 1031 -24.95 -12.51 42.95
N LYS A 1032 -25.82 -13.47 42.61
CA LYS A 1032 -26.80 -13.35 41.51
C LYS A 1032 -28.05 -12.55 41.92
N CYS A 1033 -28.61 -11.80 40.99
CA CYS A 1033 -29.93 -11.19 41.18
C CYS A 1033 -31.01 -12.27 41.08
N THR A 1034 -31.93 -12.27 42.05
CA THR A 1034 -33.06 -13.22 42.14
C THR A 1034 -34.40 -12.58 41.73
N THR A 1035 -34.37 -11.35 41.19
CA THR A 1035 -35.57 -10.56 40.93
C THR A 1035 -36.02 -10.71 39.48
N GLY A 1036 -36.97 -11.62 39.23
CA GLY A 1036 -37.51 -11.94 37.90
C GLY A 1036 -36.44 -12.52 36.96
N ASP A 1037 -36.58 -12.26 35.65
CA ASP A 1037 -35.67 -12.75 34.60
C ASP A 1037 -34.28 -12.04 34.58
N CYS A 1038 -33.84 -11.50 35.71
CA CYS A 1038 -32.63 -10.67 35.78
C CYS A 1038 -31.36 -11.53 35.92
N THR A 1039 -30.65 -11.74 34.81
CA THR A 1039 -29.43 -12.57 34.75
C THR A 1039 -28.16 -11.94 35.35
N LYS A 1040 -28.25 -10.79 36.04
CA LYS A 1040 -27.06 -10.04 36.51
C LYS A 1040 -26.44 -10.64 37.77
N SER A 1041 -25.11 -10.72 37.78
CA SER A 1041 -24.31 -11.26 38.89
C SER A 1041 -23.28 -10.22 39.36
N PHE A 1042 -22.96 -10.24 40.66
CA PHE A 1042 -22.10 -9.25 41.32
C PHE A 1042 -21.04 -9.92 42.20
N ASP A 1043 -19.92 -9.22 42.41
CA ASP A 1043 -18.80 -9.64 43.27
C ASP A 1043 -19.07 -9.41 44.76
N THR A 1044 -20.07 -8.62 45.11
CA THR A 1044 -20.36 -8.18 46.47
C THR A 1044 -21.86 -7.95 46.70
N VAL A 1045 -22.35 -8.33 47.88
CA VAL A 1045 -23.75 -8.09 48.31
C VAL A 1045 -24.14 -6.60 48.20
N GLY A 1046 -23.22 -5.68 48.53
CA GLY A 1046 -23.48 -4.24 48.43
C GLY A 1046 -23.79 -3.76 47.01
N LYS A 1047 -23.14 -4.32 45.98
CA LYS A 1047 -23.42 -3.99 44.57
C LYS A 1047 -24.72 -4.65 44.09
N LEU A 1048 -25.01 -5.89 44.51
CA LEU A 1048 -26.30 -6.52 44.25
C LEU A 1048 -27.46 -5.69 44.85
N ASN A 1049 -27.36 -5.31 46.12
CA ASN A 1049 -28.38 -4.49 46.79
C ASN A 1049 -28.56 -3.13 46.10
N SER A 1050 -27.47 -2.51 45.65
CA SER A 1050 -27.51 -1.27 44.87
C SER A 1050 -28.18 -1.46 43.50
N HIS A 1051 -27.94 -2.60 42.83
CA HIS A 1051 -28.61 -2.95 41.57
C HIS A 1051 -30.11 -3.16 41.78
N VAL A 1052 -30.52 -3.93 42.79
CA VAL A 1052 -31.94 -4.16 43.11
C VAL A 1052 -32.64 -2.83 43.43
N LYS A 1053 -32.00 -1.96 44.22
CA LYS A 1053 -32.52 -0.62 44.53
C LYS A 1053 -32.63 0.32 43.32
N GLU A 1054 -31.67 0.28 42.39
CA GLU A 1054 -31.64 1.22 41.26
C GLU A 1054 -32.33 0.70 39.99
N ILE A 1055 -32.70 -0.58 39.92
CA ILE A 1055 -33.37 -1.20 38.75
C ILE A 1055 -34.73 -1.80 39.09
N HIS A 1056 -34.86 -2.50 40.23
CA HIS A 1056 -36.06 -3.28 40.56
C HIS A 1056 -36.98 -2.61 41.59
N GLN A 1057 -36.50 -1.64 42.36
CA GLN A 1057 -37.34 -0.83 43.28
C GLN A 1057 -37.98 0.38 42.56
N TYR A 1058 -38.76 0.08 41.53
CA TYR A 1058 -39.65 1.01 40.83
C TYR A 1058 -41.03 0.36 40.65
N PRO A 1059 -42.15 1.10 40.80
CA PRO A 1059 -42.25 2.55 40.94
C PRO A 1059 -41.76 3.09 42.30
N ARG A 1060 -41.23 4.32 42.31
CA ARG A 1060 -40.79 5.00 43.55
C ARG A 1060 -41.31 6.44 43.66
N PRO A 1061 -41.64 6.93 44.86
CA PRO A 1061 -42.00 8.33 45.09
C PRO A 1061 -40.77 9.25 45.09
N CYS A 1062 -40.98 10.56 45.00
CA CYS A 1062 -39.92 11.56 45.14
C CYS A 1062 -39.35 11.61 46.57
N ALA A 1063 -38.03 11.48 46.71
CA ALA A 1063 -37.34 11.59 48.01
C ALA A 1063 -37.38 12.99 48.65
N LYS A 1064 -37.93 14.00 47.97
CA LYS A 1064 -38.17 15.36 48.48
C LYS A 1064 -39.65 15.66 48.78
N GLY A 1065 -40.51 14.64 48.84
CA GLY A 1065 -41.90 14.80 49.26
C GLY A 1065 -42.84 15.39 48.21
N CYS A 1066 -42.59 15.14 46.92
CA CYS A 1066 -43.55 15.43 45.85
C CYS A 1066 -44.39 14.19 45.53
N ASP A 1067 -45.68 14.39 45.23
CA ASP A 1067 -46.67 13.32 44.92
C ASP A 1067 -46.41 12.54 43.61
N GLY A 1068 -45.25 12.72 42.97
CA GLY A 1068 -44.87 11.95 41.79
C GLY A 1068 -44.39 10.55 42.15
N MET A 1069 -45.10 9.52 41.69
CA MET A 1069 -44.53 8.19 41.49
C MET A 1069 -43.89 8.09 40.10
N PHE A 1070 -42.68 7.53 40.05
CA PHE A 1070 -41.91 7.37 38.83
C PHE A 1070 -41.75 5.88 38.52
N ALA A 1071 -42.20 5.45 37.35
CA ALA A 1071 -42.18 4.05 36.93
C ALA A 1071 -40.78 3.59 36.51
N SER A 1072 -39.88 4.53 36.20
CA SER A 1072 -38.49 4.23 35.84
C SER A 1072 -37.47 5.17 36.49
N ARG A 1073 -36.23 4.68 36.61
CA ARG A 1073 -35.06 5.46 37.05
C ARG A 1073 -34.84 6.72 36.21
N GLN A 1074 -35.18 6.67 34.92
CA GLN A 1074 -34.93 7.74 33.98
C GLN A 1074 -35.93 8.90 34.19
N GLU A 1075 -37.20 8.58 34.43
CA GLU A 1075 -38.22 9.55 34.87
C GLU A 1075 -37.87 10.16 36.23
N TYR A 1076 -37.50 9.32 37.20
CA TYR A 1076 -37.11 9.77 38.54
C TYR A 1076 -35.94 10.75 38.49
N ASN A 1077 -34.88 10.44 37.73
CA ASN A 1077 -33.73 11.33 37.58
C ASN A 1077 -34.10 12.65 36.89
N MET A 1078 -34.94 12.59 35.85
CA MET A 1078 -35.44 13.80 35.17
C MET A 1078 -36.30 14.68 36.08
N HIS A 1079 -37.09 14.09 36.99
CA HIS A 1079 -37.78 14.82 38.04
C HIS A 1079 -36.82 15.40 39.09
N MET A 1080 -35.80 14.66 39.52
CA MET A 1080 -34.80 15.19 40.46
C MET A 1080 -34.05 16.43 39.93
N GLU A 1081 -33.99 16.64 38.60
CA GLU A 1081 -33.49 17.89 38.02
C GLU A 1081 -34.42 19.09 38.23
N SER A 1082 -35.73 18.92 38.42
CA SER A 1082 -36.64 20.02 38.77
C SER A 1082 -36.41 20.57 40.17
N HIS A 1083 -35.71 19.80 41.03
CA HIS A 1083 -35.23 20.23 42.34
C HIS A 1083 -33.87 20.94 42.30
N SER A 1084 -33.29 21.17 41.12
CA SER A 1084 -32.01 21.87 40.98
C SER A 1084 -32.19 23.38 41.06
N SER A 1085 -31.45 24.03 41.97
CA SER A 1085 -31.46 25.49 42.20
C SER A 1085 -30.70 26.29 41.13
N PHE A 1086 -30.79 25.87 39.86
CA PHE A 1086 -30.12 26.52 38.74
C PHE A 1086 -30.91 27.74 38.26
N THR A 1087 -30.38 28.94 38.51
CA THR A 1087 -30.91 30.19 37.96
C THR A 1087 -30.68 30.27 36.45
N PRO A 1088 -31.71 30.59 35.64
CA PRO A 1088 -31.52 30.78 34.20
C PRO A 1088 -30.54 31.92 33.90
N THR A 1089 -29.42 31.60 33.26
CA THR A 1089 -28.29 32.54 33.09
C THR A 1089 -27.75 32.50 31.65
N GLN A 1090 -27.28 33.64 31.12
CA GLN A 1090 -26.49 33.70 29.88
C GLN A 1090 -25.05 33.23 30.12
N CYS A 1091 -24.24 33.05 29.07
CA CYS A 1091 -22.86 32.57 29.23
C CYS A 1091 -21.99 33.58 30.01
N LEU A 1092 -21.34 33.12 31.09
CA LEU A 1092 -20.46 33.94 31.94
C LEU A 1092 -18.98 33.91 31.50
N VAL A 1093 -18.68 33.34 30.33
CA VAL A 1093 -17.32 33.35 29.76
C VAL A 1093 -17.12 34.68 28.99
N PRO A 1094 -16.03 35.43 29.23
CA PRO A 1094 -15.72 36.66 28.49
C PRO A 1094 -15.77 36.46 26.97
N ASP A 1095 -16.21 37.50 26.26
CA ASP A 1095 -16.36 37.56 24.80
C ASP A 1095 -17.26 36.48 24.16
N CYS A 1096 -18.16 35.86 24.94
CA CYS A 1096 -19.13 34.92 24.39
C CYS A 1096 -20.16 35.63 23.48
N LYS A 1097 -20.11 35.33 22.17
CA LYS A 1097 -21.05 35.85 21.16
C LYS A 1097 -22.46 35.24 21.21
N ASN A 1098 -22.78 34.41 22.22
CA ASN A 1098 -24.04 33.67 22.29
C ASN A 1098 -24.95 34.23 23.40
N THR A 1099 -25.98 34.98 22.98
CA THR A 1099 -26.92 35.70 23.86
C THR A 1099 -28.04 34.82 24.45
N ASN A 1100 -28.03 33.52 24.20
CA ASN A 1100 -29.07 32.61 24.69
C ASN A 1100 -29.01 32.41 26.21
N THR A 1101 -30.14 32.59 26.89
CA THR A 1101 -30.30 32.32 28.33
C THR A 1101 -30.56 30.83 28.56
N TYR A 1102 -29.65 30.15 29.26
CA TYR A 1102 -29.75 28.72 29.54
C TYR A 1102 -30.65 28.49 30.76
N LYS A 1103 -31.71 27.69 30.60
CA LYS A 1103 -32.65 27.34 31.68
C LYS A 1103 -32.27 26.09 32.48
N ARG A 1104 -31.19 25.37 32.10
CA ARG A 1104 -30.74 24.12 32.76
C ARG A 1104 -29.22 24.01 32.81
N ALA A 1105 -28.69 23.59 33.96
CA ALA A 1105 -27.25 23.45 34.22
C ALA A 1105 -26.52 22.56 33.20
N GLN A 1106 -27.11 21.44 32.78
CA GLN A 1106 -26.48 20.54 31.81
C GLN A 1106 -26.30 21.18 30.42
N ILE A 1107 -27.28 21.98 29.98
CA ILE A 1107 -27.25 22.64 28.67
C ILE A 1107 -26.19 23.75 28.69
N TYR A 1108 -26.12 24.51 29.78
CA TYR A 1108 -25.07 25.50 30.03
C TYR A 1108 -23.66 24.86 30.00
N ARG A 1109 -23.43 23.80 30.79
CA ARG A 1109 -22.15 23.07 30.79
C ARG A 1109 -21.78 22.52 29.41
N LYS A 1110 -22.75 22.06 28.62
CA LYS A 1110 -22.54 21.60 27.23
C LYS A 1110 -22.18 22.76 26.29
N HIS A 1111 -22.79 23.94 26.45
CA HIS A 1111 -22.40 25.13 25.71
C HIS A 1111 -20.97 25.56 26.06
N VAL A 1112 -20.65 25.72 27.35
CA VAL A 1112 -19.31 26.13 27.80
C VAL A 1112 -18.23 25.18 27.27
N ARG A 1113 -18.46 23.87 27.37
CA ARG A 1113 -17.54 22.86 26.84
C ARG A 1113 -17.35 22.96 25.32
N ASN A 1114 -18.42 23.18 24.56
CA ASN A 1114 -18.36 23.09 23.10
C ASN A 1114 -17.98 24.42 22.41
N ALA A 1115 -18.33 25.56 23.01
CA ALA A 1115 -18.09 26.88 22.44
C ALA A 1115 -16.81 27.54 22.98
N HIS A 1116 -16.41 27.23 24.21
CA HIS A 1116 -15.22 27.80 24.86
C HIS A 1116 -14.12 26.76 25.14
N ASN A 1117 -14.37 25.48 24.85
CA ASN A 1117 -13.40 24.38 25.00
C ASN A 1117 -12.87 24.19 26.44
N ILE A 1118 -13.66 24.62 27.44
CA ILE A 1118 -13.36 24.45 28.88
C ILE A 1118 -13.90 23.09 29.33
N HIS A 1119 -13.07 22.29 30.00
CA HIS A 1119 -13.37 20.90 30.38
C HIS A 1119 -13.26 20.67 31.89
N GLY A 1120 -13.69 19.49 32.36
CA GLY A 1120 -13.49 19.05 33.74
C GLY A 1120 -14.04 20.00 34.81
N LYS A 1121 -13.27 20.18 35.88
CA LYS A 1121 -13.60 21.02 37.04
C LYS A 1121 -13.55 22.53 36.72
N ASP A 1122 -12.89 22.93 35.65
CA ASP A 1122 -12.74 24.35 35.29
C ASP A 1122 -14.07 24.95 34.78
N ILE A 1123 -14.98 24.11 34.29
CA ILE A 1123 -16.36 24.52 33.98
C ILE A 1123 -17.07 25.06 35.23
N ASP A 1124 -16.78 24.52 36.41
CA ASP A 1124 -17.44 24.93 37.65
C ASP A 1124 -16.99 26.33 38.14
N GLN A 1125 -15.86 26.85 37.63
CA GLN A 1125 -15.44 28.24 37.84
C GLN A 1125 -16.35 29.24 37.10
N HIS A 1126 -17.05 28.79 36.04
CA HIS A 1126 -17.95 29.60 35.22
C HIS A 1126 -19.43 29.23 35.42
N MET A 1127 -19.78 28.51 36.50
CA MET A 1127 -21.16 28.16 36.85
C MET A 1127 -21.80 29.21 37.77
N PRO A 1128 -23.10 29.54 37.61
CA PRO A 1128 -23.78 30.62 38.33
C PRO A 1128 -24.15 30.33 39.80
N TYR A 1129 -23.43 29.43 40.49
CA TYR A 1129 -23.74 29.04 41.88
C TYR A 1129 -22.90 29.82 42.90
N LYS A 1130 -23.50 30.22 44.03
CA LYS A 1130 -22.74 30.68 45.21
C LYS A 1130 -21.83 29.54 45.68
N LYS A 1131 -20.52 29.80 45.69
CA LYS A 1131 -19.50 28.95 46.33
C LYS A 1131 -19.93 28.73 47.79
N LYS A 1132 -20.12 27.48 48.23
CA LYS A 1132 -20.28 27.22 49.68
C LYS A 1132 -19.01 27.72 50.38
N ALA A 1133 -19.17 28.45 51.47
CA ALA A 1133 -18.04 28.93 52.27
C ALA A 1133 -17.19 27.72 52.73
N ASN A 1134 -15.87 27.91 52.76
CA ASN A 1134 -14.99 26.93 53.37
C ASN A 1134 -15.30 26.87 54.87
N PHE A 1135 -15.48 25.68 55.42
CA PHE A 1135 -15.65 25.49 56.86
C PHE A 1135 -14.36 25.87 57.58
N GLU A 1136 -14.40 26.90 58.42
CA GLU A 1136 -13.25 27.34 59.19
C GLU A 1136 -12.98 26.37 60.36
N PRO A 1137 -11.71 26.13 60.74
CA PRO A 1137 -11.39 25.22 61.85
C PRO A 1137 -12.00 25.68 63.17
N THR A 1138 -13.05 24.98 63.62
CA THR A 1138 -13.93 25.43 64.72
C THR A 1138 -13.74 24.55 65.95
N GLN A 1139 -13.69 25.14 67.15
CA GLN A 1139 -13.72 24.41 68.43
C GLN A 1139 -15.17 24.29 68.93
N CYS A 1140 -15.43 23.32 69.81
CA CYS A 1140 -16.79 23.11 70.30
C CYS A 1140 -17.22 24.23 71.27
N GLY A 1141 -18.22 25.02 70.86
CA GLY A 1141 -18.78 26.12 71.64
C GLY A 1141 -19.81 25.71 72.69
N VAL A 1142 -20.12 24.42 72.84
CA VAL A 1142 -21.09 23.94 73.83
C VAL A 1142 -20.46 24.01 75.21
N GLY A 1143 -21.06 24.81 76.10
CA GLY A 1143 -20.55 25.07 77.45
C GLY A 1143 -20.33 23.78 78.25
N GLY A 1144 -19.14 23.62 78.83
CA GLY A 1144 -18.77 22.42 79.58
C GLY A 1144 -18.21 21.25 78.74
N CYS A 1145 -18.02 21.41 77.43
CA CYS A 1145 -17.41 20.36 76.62
C CYS A 1145 -15.96 20.04 77.07
N PRO A 1146 -15.60 18.77 77.32
CA PRO A 1146 -14.23 18.38 77.67
C PRO A 1146 -13.26 18.36 76.47
N SER A 1147 -13.75 18.55 75.24
CA SER A 1147 -12.91 18.49 74.03
C SER A 1147 -12.36 19.87 73.65
N ARG A 1148 -11.04 20.05 73.81
CA ARG A 1148 -10.29 21.21 73.27
C ARG A 1148 -9.86 21.04 71.81
N ALA A 1149 -10.40 20.05 71.10
CA ALA A 1149 -10.02 19.77 69.71
C ALA A 1149 -10.57 20.84 68.76
N THR A 1150 -9.74 21.28 67.81
CA THR A 1150 -10.17 22.17 66.72
C THR A 1150 -10.51 21.32 65.50
N PHE A 1151 -11.80 21.26 65.14
CA PHE A 1151 -12.29 20.42 64.06
C PHE A 1151 -12.05 21.12 62.72
N LYS A 1152 -11.22 20.52 61.86
CA LYS A 1152 -10.85 21.08 60.54
C LYS A 1152 -11.82 20.71 59.42
N LEU A 1153 -12.77 19.79 59.67
CA LEU A 1153 -13.73 19.28 58.70
C LEU A 1153 -15.15 19.31 59.27
N PRO A 1154 -16.16 19.77 58.52
CA PRO A 1154 -17.51 19.96 59.05
C PRO A 1154 -18.15 18.65 59.51
N ASN A 1155 -17.88 17.54 58.83
CA ASN A 1155 -18.40 16.22 59.20
C ASN A 1155 -17.84 15.73 60.55
N GLN A 1156 -16.59 16.08 60.89
CA GLN A 1156 -16.00 15.73 62.20
C GLN A 1156 -16.65 16.55 63.31
N TYR A 1157 -16.94 17.83 63.07
CA TYR A 1157 -17.64 18.66 64.04
C TYR A 1157 -19.11 18.21 64.22
N LYS A 1158 -19.83 17.90 63.13
CA LYS A 1158 -21.19 17.32 63.21
C LYS A 1158 -21.22 15.99 63.97
N ALA A 1159 -20.26 15.10 63.73
CA ALA A 1159 -20.14 13.84 64.48
C ALA A 1159 -19.89 14.09 65.98
N HIS A 1160 -18.98 15.02 66.31
CA HIS A 1160 -18.73 15.40 67.70
C HIS A 1160 -19.98 15.94 68.41
N LEU A 1161 -20.74 16.84 67.77
CA LEU A 1161 -21.99 17.37 68.34
C LEU A 1161 -23.04 16.25 68.54
N ARG A 1162 -23.19 15.33 67.58
CA ARG A 1162 -24.13 14.21 67.70
C ARG A 1162 -23.71 13.19 68.77
N GLU A 1163 -22.43 12.87 68.89
CA GLU A 1163 -21.93 11.79 69.76
C GLU A 1163 -21.58 12.24 71.18
N LYS A 1164 -21.17 13.49 71.38
CA LYS A 1164 -20.73 14.02 72.69
C LYS A 1164 -21.70 15.00 73.33
N HIS A 1165 -22.60 15.59 72.54
CA HIS A 1165 -23.63 16.51 73.03
C HIS A 1165 -25.06 16.01 72.75
N LEU A 1166 -25.21 14.87 72.07
CA LEU A 1166 -26.50 14.23 71.74
C LEU A 1166 -27.48 15.17 71.02
N MET A 1167 -26.96 16.19 70.33
CA MET A 1167 -27.77 17.21 69.66
C MET A 1167 -28.56 16.61 68.49
N ALA A 1168 -29.79 17.08 68.30
CA ALA A 1168 -30.64 16.64 67.22
C ALA A 1168 -30.10 17.09 65.86
N GLU A 1169 -30.47 16.37 64.79
CA GLU A 1169 -29.96 16.61 63.43
C GLU A 1169 -30.20 18.06 62.95
N ASP A 1170 -31.33 18.66 63.33
CA ASP A 1170 -31.72 20.03 63.00
C ASP A 1170 -31.05 21.09 63.88
N GLU A 1171 -30.77 20.80 65.15
CA GLU A 1171 -29.95 21.66 66.01
C GLU A 1171 -28.49 21.70 65.52
N ILE A 1172 -27.96 20.55 65.10
CA ILE A 1172 -26.65 20.45 64.47
C ILE A 1172 -26.62 21.24 63.16
N GLU A 1173 -27.70 21.30 62.37
CA GLU A 1173 -27.72 22.14 61.16
C GLU A 1173 -27.69 23.64 61.47
N ARG A 1174 -28.35 24.10 62.55
CA ARG A 1174 -28.31 25.51 63.00
C ARG A 1174 -26.92 25.97 63.44
N CYS A 1175 -26.02 25.06 63.83
CA CYS A 1175 -24.62 25.38 64.12
C CYS A 1175 -23.75 25.61 62.86
N PHE A 1176 -24.29 25.43 61.65
CA PHE A 1176 -23.56 25.55 60.37
C PHE A 1176 -24.25 26.49 59.35
N SER A 1177 -25.33 27.16 59.76
CA SER A 1177 -26.09 28.13 58.97
C SER A 1177 -25.70 29.56 59.31
#